data_AF-A0A816MB95-F1
#
_entry.id   AF-A0A816MB95-F1
#
_cell.length_a   1.000
_cell.length_b   1.000
_cell.length_c   1.000
_cell.angle_alpha   90.00
_cell.angle_beta   90.00
_cell.angle_gamma   90.00
#
_symmetry.space_group_name_H-M   'P 1'
#
loop_
_entity.id
_entity.type
_entity.pdbx_description
1 polymer ?
#
loop_
_entity_poly.entity_id
_entity_poly.type
_entity_poly.pdbx_seq_one_letter_code
_entity_poly.pdbx_strand_id
1 'polypeptide(L)'
;MANSIETDSSTSAVSHDQDARAFYNNSRSHSLGQRNESKIFHMRNFNNWIKSTLINDYLERIRNEQSERSNKIHVFDMGCGKGGDQLKWHVGRVNYVTFADLAENSVKECEQRYRERQKYCNYKANFFPLDCTEELIRDKMDASEPCFDLVSTQFVLHYSFDKLKSADRFLRNAAEFLRVGGYFIGTTVNSCELVERCRNSPGQSISNDVFSVTFDASVDLSKKSNESIPLFGAKYHFTLDKVVDCPEYLVYFPLLEKLAKQHGLKYVERQTFKEYFDANQGTQESRCLLEKMKALEYYERPTDNPHQQRRPPIDHTRYTHAEKYINDANIQHPNSVRSCRTLSKEEWDMASLYIIFAFQKTHHVKYDDFQQSNSKSSMTRSKRLMNTKRQTVRRKPTYLSVSLNVNTNTKGGQVLAVGENGMTQLGLKSSIDQRKNPQPVLIPEPILQIAAGPLHTVCLTNQNNIYTFGCNDEHALGRQDDNNDEDDDDHGNIDPFGEVDLSQIMNEDDEKIIQIVAGDSHTLILSNIGKVYGSSNGVYGLVCKRKMAQCPVEISLPEKIVKIASGNDFVLLLSETGQVYSCGNGETGQLGRLNRYVSEDGRRGGIERLITPAPILYNRSSIKEKKLFFEDIFTGAHHYFLKVQGQSYILAGGLNNFHQIGLSSTESIFFPVHIPSLDGYKWKKFAGGLHHTIGLTVDGKVYAMGRCHEGQLGIEGLTTHLDKPTLIPNIPKAVDIACGNHVSFIIDEKGKVYSFGTGTSLQHGHGEDDVKTPRLMSSKYMDIKKIANITVGAQHTIFLTKE
;
A
#
# COMPACT_ATOMS: atom_id res chain seq x y z
N MET A 1 66.67 -45.42 -39.20
CA MET A 1 66.27 -45.99 -37.91
C MET A 1 65.02 -45.27 -37.47
N ALA A 2 63.88 -45.92 -37.67
CA ALA A 2 62.59 -45.53 -37.15
C ALA A 2 62.26 -46.50 -36.01
N ASN A 3 61.69 -46.01 -34.92
CA ASN A 3 60.75 -46.77 -34.11
C ASN A 3 59.91 -45.81 -33.25
N SER A 4 58.66 -46.24 -33.13
CA SER A 4 57.45 -45.68 -32.55
C SER A 4 57.48 -45.45 -31.03
N ILE A 5 56.50 -44.67 -30.54
CA ILE A 5 55.59 -45.03 -29.42
C ILE A 5 54.33 -44.15 -29.54
N GLU A 6 53.17 -44.80 -29.44
CA GLU A 6 51.81 -44.25 -29.42
C GLU A 6 51.52 -43.43 -28.15
N THR A 7 50.61 -42.45 -28.25
CA THR A 7 49.83 -42.01 -27.08
C THR A 7 48.38 -41.73 -27.45
N ASP A 8 47.52 -42.37 -26.66
CA ASP A 8 46.06 -42.47 -26.73
C ASP A 8 45.28 -41.15 -26.81
N SER A 9 44.18 -41.26 -27.56
CA SER A 9 43.04 -40.36 -27.61
C SER A 9 42.14 -40.52 -26.37
N SER A 10 41.98 -39.45 -25.58
CA SER A 10 40.79 -39.27 -24.73
C SER A 10 40.57 -37.79 -24.40
N THR A 11 39.97 -37.03 -25.32
CA THR A 11 39.40 -35.72 -25.00
C THR A 11 38.06 -35.92 -24.32
N SER A 12 38.05 -35.74 -23.00
CA SER A 12 36.84 -35.67 -22.18
C SER A 12 35.93 -34.54 -22.66
N ALA A 13 34.69 -34.87 -23.02
CA ALA A 13 33.64 -33.89 -23.32
C ALA A 13 33.39 -33.03 -22.08
N VAL A 14 33.81 -31.77 -22.14
CA VAL A 14 33.54 -30.75 -21.12
C VAL A 14 32.05 -30.40 -21.22
N SER A 15 31.29 -30.54 -20.13
CA SER A 15 29.84 -30.34 -20.12
C SER A 15 29.47 -28.85 -20.30
N HIS A 16 28.57 -28.53 -21.23
CA HIS A 16 28.17 -27.17 -21.63
C HIS A 16 27.65 -26.24 -20.50
N ASP A 17 27.15 -26.78 -19.38
CA ASP A 17 26.86 -25.99 -18.18
C ASP A 17 28.08 -25.22 -17.67
N GLN A 18 29.28 -25.75 -17.92
CA GLN A 18 30.52 -25.11 -17.53
C GLN A 18 30.76 -23.80 -18.30
N ASP A 19 30.27 -23.65 -19.53
CA ASP A 19 30.46 -22.43 -20.34
C ASP A 19 29.55 -21.29 -19.88
N ALA A 20 28.25 -21.56 -19.67
CA ALA A 20 27.31 -20.57 -19.13
C ALA A 20 27.66 -20.20 -17.67
N ARG A 21 27.99 -21.20 -16.84
CA ARG A 21 28.46 -21.00 -15.47
C ARG A 21 29.77 -20.22 -15.43
N ALA A 22 30.73 -20.51 -16.32
CA ALA A 22 31.99 -19.77 -16.40
C ALA A 22 31.78 -18.32 -16.87
N PHE A 23 30.93 -18.10 -17.88
CA PHE A 23 30.57 -16.75 -18.34
C PHE A 23 30.00 -15.90 -17.19
N TYR A 24 28.98 -16.38 -16.49
CA TYR A 24 28.35 -15.63 -15.41
C TYR A 24 29.24 -15.49 -14.15
N ASN A 25 30.06 -16.49 -13.84
CA ASN A 25 31.02 -16.39 -12.73
C ASN A 25 32.17 -15.41 -13.01
N ASN A 26 32.57 -15.24 -14.27
CA ASN A 26 33.69 -14.38 -14.68
C ASN A 26 33.25 -12.98 -15.17
N SER A 27 31.95 -12.78 -15.39
CA SER A 27 31.38 -11.49 -15.80
C SER A 27 31.51 -10.42 -14.70
N ARG A 28 32.41 -9.45 -14.90
CA ARG A 28 32.62 -8.30 -14.00
C ARG A 28 31.34 -7.46 -13.86
N SER A 29 31.05 -6.98 -12.64
CA SER A 29 29.94 -6.06 -12.40
C SER A 29 30.26 -4.67 -12.97
N HIS A 30 29.62 -4.29 -14.08
CA HIS A 30 29.61 -2.89 -14.53
C HIS A 30 28.92 -2.00 -13.49
N SER A 31 29.54 -0.85 -13.19
CA SER A 31 28.99 0.16 -12.26
C SER A 31 27.67 0.74 -12.81
N LEU A 32 26.84 1.32 -11.93
CA LEU A 32 25.59 1.99 -12.34
C LEU A 32 25.82 3.06 -13.42
N GLY A 33 26.96 3.76 -13.38
CA GLY A 33 27.36 4.73 -14.41
C GLY A 33 27.62 4.09 -15.78
N GLN A 34 28.41 3.02 -15.82
CA GLN A 34 28.70 2.28 -17.07
C GLN A 34 27.46 1.62 -17.68
N ARG A 35 26.45 1.28 -16.86
CA ARG A 35 25.18 0.74 -17.36
C ARG A 35 24.32 1.78 -18.07
N ASN A 36 24.42 3.05 -17.70
CA ASN A 36 23.68 4.15 -18.33
C ASN A 36 24.22 4.51 -19.72
N GLU A 37 25.42 4.03 -20.07
CA GLU A 37 26.10 4.32 -21.34
C GLU A 37 25.94 3.20 -22.39
N SER A 38 25.29 2.07 -22.05
CA SER A 38 25.12 0.95 -23.00
C SER A 38 23.98 1.20 -23.99
N LYS A 39 24.15 0.69 -25.22
CA LYS A 39 23.22 0.91 -26.33
C LYS A 39 21.84 0.32 -26.08
N ILE A 40 21.75 -0.66 -25.17
CA ILE A 40 20.51 -1.35 -24.78
C ILE A 40 19.94 -0.84 -23.45
N PHE A 41 20.24 0.39 -23.06
CA PHE A 41 19.76 0.98 -21.81
C PHE A 41 18.22 0.96 -21.72
N HIS A 42 17.54 1.48 -22.74
CA HIS A 42 16.07 1.58 -22.74
C HIS A 42 15.43 0.20 -22.82
N MET A 43 15.89 -0.68 -23.70
CA MET A 43 15.38 -2.06 -23.79
C MET A 43 15.59 -2.88 -22.50
N ARG A 44 16.72 -2.75 -21.79
CA ARG A 44 16.89 -3.41 -20.48
C ARG A 44 15.89 -2.92 -19.44
N ASN A 45 15.59 -1.62 -19.46
CA ASN A 45 14.58 -1.03 -18.58
C ASN A 45 13.16 -1.46 -18.99
N PHE A 46 12.89 -1.59 -20.29
CA PHE A 46 11.66 -2.17 -20.83
C PHE A 46 11.47 -3.62 -20.39
N ASN A 47 12.49 -4.48 -20.54
CA ASN A 47 12.45 -5.85 -20.07
C ASN A 47 12.22 -5.91 -18.55
N ASN A 48 12.87 -5.05 -17.78
CA ASN A 48 12.62 -4.95 -16.33
C ASN A 48 11.21 -4.47 -15.98
N TRP A 49 10.61 -3.62 -16.81
CA TRP A 49 9.22 -3.22 -16.69
C TRP A 49 8.28 -4.41 -16.92
N ILE A 50 8.46 -5.17 -18.03
CA ILE A 50 7.68 -6.38 -18.31
C ILE A 50 7.71 -7.34 -17.12
N LYS A 51 8.92 -7.62 -16.59
CA LYS A 51 9.08 -8.47 -15.41
C LYS A 51 8.34 -7.94 -14.18
N SER A 52 8.42 -6.63 -13.93
CA SER A 52 7.76 -6.00 -12.76
C SER A 52 6.24 -6.10 -12.86
N THR A 53 5.70 -5.81 -14.03
CA THR A 53 4.26 -5.87 -14.29
C THR A 53 3.75 -7.30 -14.19
N LEU A 54 4.44 -8.27 -14.81
CA LEU A 54 4.08 -9.69 -14.75
C LEU A 54 4.10 -10.24 -13.31
N ILE A 55 5.16 -9.93 -12.57
CA ILE A 55 5.27 -10.32 -11.16
C ILE A 55 4.13 -9.70 -10.34
N ASN A 56 3.84 -8.40 -10.53
CA ASN A 56 2.80 -7.74 -9.74
C ASN A 56 1.40 -8.28 -10.04
N ASP A 57 1.06 -8.46 -11.32
CA ASP A 57 -0.22 -9.01 -11.78
C ASP A 57 -0.48 -10.37 -11.12
N TYR A 58 0.49 -11.30 -11.18
CA TYR A 58 0.30 -12.62 -10.58
C TYR A 58 0.32 -12.62 -9.05
N LEU A 59 1.05 -11.72 -8.40
CA LEU A 59 0.97 -11.54 -6.95
C LEU A 59 -0.40 -11.00 -6.53
N GLU A 60 -1.02 -10.13 -7.32
CA GLU A 60 -2.38 -9.64 -7.08
C GLU A 60 -3.43 -10.72 -7.32
N ARG A 61 -3.33 -11.49 -8.42
CA ARG A 61 -4.20 -12.66 -8.65
C ARG A 61 -4.15 -13.65 -7.48
N ILE A 62 -2.95 -13.99 -7.00
CA ILE A 62 -2.78 -14.87 -5.84
C ILE A 62 -3.49 -14.29 -4.60
N ARG A 63 -3.37 -12.98 -4.34
CA ARG A 63 -4.04 -12.35 -3.19
C ARG A 63 -5.55 -12.40 -3.30
N ASN A 64 -6.08 -12.10 -4.48
CA ASN A 64 -7.52 -12.07 -4.73
C ASN A 64 -8.16 -13.45 -4.61
N GLU A 65 -7.43 -14.50 -5.01
CA GLU A 65 -7.88 -15.90 -4.90
C GLU A 65 -7.74 -16.48 -3.48
N GLN A 66 -6.89 -15.88 -2.62
CA GLN A 66 -6.66 -16.33 -1.24
C GLN A 66 -7.66 -15.69 -0.23
N SER A 67 -8.96 -15.87 -0.42
CA SER A 67 -10.00 -15.29 0.46
C SER A 67 -10.07 -15.91 1.88
N GLU A 68 -9.46 -17.08 2.12
CA GLU A 68 -9.53 -17.81 3.41
C GLU A 68 -8.17 -18.20 4.02
N ARG A 69 -7.04 -17.92 3.35
CA ARG A 69 -5.70 -18.37 3.79
C ARG A 69 -4.83 -17.20 4.22
N SER A 70 -3.81 -17.50 5.04
CA SER A 70 -2.89 -16.50 5.58
C SER A 70 -2.36 -15.64 4.43
N ASN A 71 -2.42 -14.31 4.55
CA ASN A 71 -1.89 -13.27 3.63
C ASN A 71 -0.36 -13.38 3.34
N LYS A 72 0.23 -14.56 3.51
CA LYS A 72 1.65 -14.81 3.30
C LYS A 72 1.87 -15.43 1.94
N ILE A 73 2.69 -14.77 1.14
CA ILE A 73 3.10 -15.24 -0.19
C ILE A 73 4.55 -15.69 -0.11
N HIS A 74 4.82 -16.92 -0.53
CA HIS A 74 6.18 -17.45 -0.66
C HIS A 74 6.54 -17.66 -2.13
N VAL A 75 7.74 -17.24 -2.49
CA VAL A 75 8.21 -17.22 -3.87
C VAL A 75 9.42 -18.12 -4.03
N PHE A 76 9.49 -18.82 -5.17
CA PHE A 76 10.72 -19.42 -5.68
C PHE A 76 11.19 -18.67 -6.92
N ASP A 77 12.36 -18.04 -6.84
CA ASP A 77 13.00 -17.28 -7.92
C ASP A 77 14.08 -18.17 -8.56
N MET A 78 13.71 -18.82 -9.66
CA MET A 78 14.54 -19.78 -10.41
C MET A 78 15.38 -19.05 -11.45
N GLY A 79 16.70 -19.16 -11.34
CA GLY A 79 17.66 -18.39 -12.15
C GLY A 79 17.71 -16.93 -11.69
N CYS A 80 17.86 -16.71 -10.38
CA CYS A 80 17.80 -15.37 -9.80
C CYS A 80 18.95 -14.43 -10.22
N GLY A 81 20.01 -14.98 -10.82
CA GLY A 81 21.26 -14.30 -11.11
C GLY A 81 21.81 -13.58 -9.88
N LYS A 82 22.30 -12.36 -10.10
CA LYS A 82 22.85 -11.47 -9.06
C LYS A 82 21.75 -10.77 -8.23
N GLY A 83 20.53 -11.29 -8.17
CA GLY A 83 19.41 -10.73 -7.40
C GLY A 83 18.75 -9.49 -8.02
N GLY A 84 18.57 -9.48 -9.34
CA GLY A 84 17.97 -8.35 -10.07
C GLY A 84 16.50 -8.08 -9.71
N ASP A 85 15.79 -9.10 -9.22
CA ASP A 85 14.36 -9.05 -8.96
C ASP A 85 14.02 -8.90 -7.46
N GLN A 86 15.03 -8.80 -6.58
CA GLN A 86 14.84 -8.62 -5.13
C GLN A 86 13.93 -7.44 -4.74
N LEU A 87 14.04 -6.33 -5.47
CA LEU A 87 13.17 -5.16 -5.25
C LEU A 87 11.74 -5.41 -5.70
N LYS A 88 11.53 -6.24 -6.74
CA LYS A 88 10.20 -6.63 -7.20
C LYS A 88 9.50 -7.48 -6.16
N TRP A 89 10.22 -8.41 -5.54
CA TRP A 89 9.71 -9.21 -4.40
C TRP A 89 9.40 -8.34 -3.17
N HIS A 90 10.23 -7.34 -2.89
CA HIS A 90 9.97 -6.38 -1.83
C HIS A 90 8.71 -5.53 -2.09
N VAL A 91 8.61 -4.92 -3.27
CA VAL A 91 7.45 -4.11 -3.71
C VAL A 91 6.20 -4.97 -3.72
N GLY A 92 6.32 -6.20 -4.21
CA GLY A 92 5.32 -7.24 -4.22
C GLY A 92 5.03 -7.84 -2.84
N ARG A 93 5.51 -7.28 -1.73
CA ARG A 93 5.17 -7.64 -0.33
C ARG A 93 5.11 -9.14 -0.05
N VAL A 94 6.06 -9.89 -0.58
CA VAL A 94 6.16 -11.33 -0.30
C VAL A 94 6.72 -11.55 1.11
N ASN A 95 6.63 -12.76 1.62
CA ASN A 95 7.04 -13.09 2.99
C ASN A 95 8.29 -13.95 3.05
N TYR A 96 8.49 -14.75 2.01
CA TYR A 96 9.61 -15.66 1.89
C TYR A 96 10.02 -15.78 0.42
N VAL A 97 11.31 -15.74 0.13
CA VAL A 97 11.84 -15.95 -1.23
C VAL A 97 12.97 -16.96 -1.18
N THR A 98 12.88 -18.00 -1.99
CA THR A 98 14.02 -18.88 -2.26
C THR A 98 14.66 -18.44 -3.56
N PHE A 99 15.94 -18.09 -3.51
CA PHE A 99 16.73 -17.72 -4.68
C PHE A 99 17.60 -18.90 -5.07
N ALA A 100 17.47 -19.36 -6.31
CA ALA A 100 18.33 -20.41 -6.87
C ALA A 100 18.95 -19.97 -8.19
N ASP A 101 20.24 -20.27 -8.37
CA ASP A 101 20.95 -20.02 -9.62
C ASP A 101 22.12 -21.00 -9.79
N LEU A 102 22.45 -21.32 -11.04
CA LEU A 102 23.57 -22.19 -11.40
C LEU A 102 24.93 -21.61 -10.96
N ALA A 103 25.09 -20.29 -11.03
CA ALA A 103 26.33 -19.60 -10.74
C ALA A 103 26.46 -19.23 -9.26
N GLU A 104 27.29 -19.97 -8.52
CA GLU A 104 27.52 -19.74 -7.08
C GLU A 104 27.94 -18.29 -6.75
N ASN A 105 28.77 -17.66 -7.58
CA ASN A 105 29.17 -16.26 -7.36
C ASN A 105 27.97 -15.31 -7.52
N SER A 106 27.07 -15.58 -8.46
CA SER A 106 25.84 -14.80 -8.64
C SER A 106 24.91 -14.94 -7.43
N VAL A 107 24.78 -16.13 -6.86
CA VAL A 107 24.01 -16.38 -5.63
C VAL A 107 24.62 -15.65 -4.43
N LYS A 108 25.95 -15.67 -4.28
CA LYS A 108 26.65 -14.92 -3.22
C LYS A 108 26.45 -13.41 -3.36
N GLU A 109 26.53 -12.87 -4.58
CA GLU A 109 26.22 -11.45 -4.84
C GLU A 109 24.74 -11.13 -4.54
N CYS A 110 23.82 -12.03 -4.90
CA CYS A 110 22.40 -11.93 -4.58
C CYS A 110 22.22 -11.85 -3.05
N GLU A 111 22.81 -12.79 -2.31
CA GLU A 111 22.76 -12.81 -0.85
C GLU A 111 23.34 -11.53 -0.23
N GLN A 112 24.50 -11.07 -0.72
CA GLN A 112 25.12 -9.84 -0.23
C GLN A 112 24.19 -8.63 -0.43
N ARG A 113 23.60 -8.46 -1.62
CA ARG A 113 22.65 -7.37 -1.91
C ARG A 113 21.41 -7.44 -1.03
N TYR A 114 20.93 -8.65 -0.75
CA TYR A 114 19.81 -8.84 0.16
C TYR A 114 20.18 -8.42 1.59
N ARG A 115 21.35 -8.83 2.10
CA ARG A 115 21.85 -8.45 3.43
C ARG A 115 22.03 -6.94 3.57
N GLU A 116 22.62 -6.27 2.57
CA GLU A 116 22.77 -4.81 2.54
C GLU A 116 21.42 -4.09 2.58
N ARG A 117 20.38 -4.69 2.00
CA ARG A 117 19.02 -4.15 1.92
C ARG A 117 18.08 -4.69 3.00
N GLN A 118 18.54 -5.55 3.91
CA GLN A 118 17.69 -6.25 4.88
C GLN A 118 16.92 -5.30 5.81
N LYS A 119 17.47 -4.10 6.07
CA LYS A 119 16.77 -3.02 6.81
C LYS A 119 15.49 -2.54 6.13
N TYR A 120 15.36 -2.76 4.82
CA TYR A 120 14.26 -2.30 3.98
C TYR A 120 13.45 -3.46 3.38
N CYS A 121 14.02 -4.66 3.27
CA CYS A 121 13.34 -5.84 2.73
C CYS A 121 12.55 -6.60 3.80
N ASN A 122 11.21 -6.59 3.68
CA ASN A 122 10.30 -7.22 4.64
C ASN A 122 10.02 -8.73 4.40
N TYR A 123 10.89 -9.44 3.68
CA TYR A 123 10.77 -10.88 3.44
C TYR A 123 12.01 -11.63 3.91
N LYS A 124 11.83 -12.89 4.33
CA LYS A 124 12.94 -13.82 4.61
C LYS A 124 13.44 -14.43 3.30
N ALA A 125 14.74 -14.74 3.23
CA ALA A 125 15.31 -15.30 2.01
C ALA A 125 16.24 -16.47 2.29
N ASN A 126 16.24 -17.44 1.37
CA ASN A 126 17.24 -18.50 1.25
C ASN A 126 17.95 -18.39 -0.10
N PHE A 127 19.20 -18.86 -0.15
CA PHE A 127 20.08 -18.72 -1.29
C PHE A 127 20.74 -20.07 -1.58
N PHE A 128 20.47 -20.63 -2.76
CA PHE A 128 20.97 -21.94 -3.16
C PHE A 128 21.73 -21.84 -4.49
N PRO A 129 23.05 -22.05 -4.50
CA PRO A 129 23.76 -22.47 -5.70
C PRO A 129 23.20 -23.83 -6.11
N LEU A 130 22.34 -23.83 -7.13
CA LEU A 130 21.55 -24.99 -7.55
C LEU A 130 21.37 -24.96 -9.06
N ASP A 131 21.88 -25.99 -9.70
CA ASP A 131 21.54 -26.28 -11.09
C ASP A 131 20.12 -26.86 -11.15
N CYS A 132 19.15 -26.05 -11.55
CA CYS A 132 17.75 -26.48 -11.65
C CYS A 132 17.50 -27.51 -12.77
N THR A 133 18.48 -27.79 -13.63
CA THR A 133 18.38 -28.76 -14.73
C THR A 133 18.90 -30.15 -14.35
N GLU A 134 19.79 -30.25 -13.36
CA GLU A 134 20.38 -31.52 -12.92
C GLU A 134 20.04 -31.87 -11.45
N GLU A 135 19.89 -30.86 -10.58
CA GLU A 135 19.64 -31.02 -9.15
C GLU A 135 18.17 -30.73 -8.78
N LEU A 136 17.68 -31.29 -7.66
CA LEU A 136 16.36 -31.00 -7.11
C LEU A 136 16.44 -30.01 -5.96
N ILE A 137 15.56 -29.01 -5.96
CA ILE A 137 15.42 -28.05 -4.84
C ILE A 137 15.04 -28.75 -3.53
N ARG A 138 14.32 -29.89 -3.62
CA ARG A 138 13.96 -30.74 -2.47
C ARG A 138 15.18 -31.19 -1.68
N ASP A 139 16.31 -31.42 -2.36
CA ASP A 139 17.52 -31.93 -1.72
C ASP A 139 18.27 -30.83 -0.96
N LYS A 140 17.90 -29.56 -1.18
CA LYS A 140 18.46 -28.39 -0.47
C LYS A 140 17.53 -27.82 0.60
N MET A 141 16.20 -27.97 0.43
CA MET A 141 15.20 -27.43 1.36
C MET A 141 14.99 -28.35 2.57
N ASP A 142 14.95 -27.76 3.77
CA ASP A 142 14.54 -28.46 4.99
C ASP A 142 13.02 -28.75 4.95
N ALA A 143 12.57 -29.85 5.56
CA ALA A 143 11.16 -30.20 5.68
C ALA A 143 10.30 -29.13 6.40
N SER A 144 10.94 -28.24 7.16
CA SER A 144 10.32 -27.09 7.83
C SER A 144 10.15 -25.86 6.94
N GLU A 145 10.78 -25.84 5.75
CA GLU A 145 10.65 -24.73 4.79
C GLU A 145 9.28 -24.75 4.10
N PRO A 146 8.73 -23.57 3.78
CA PRO A 146 7.36 -23.52 3.34
C PRO A 146 7.23 -23.74 1.82
N CYS A 147 6.14 -24.39 1.41
CA CYS A 147 5.73 -24.44 0.00
C CYS A 147 5.53 -23.03 -0.60
N PHE A 148 5.65 -22.95 -1.92
CA PHE A 148 5.55 -21.72 -2.71
C PHE A 148 4.13 -21.46 -3.22
N ASP A 149 3.79 -20.18 -3.35
CA ASP A 149 2.57 -19.68 -3.97
C ASP A 149 2.84 -19.18 -5.40
N LEU A 150 4.07 -18.72 -5.65
CA LEU A 150 4.55 -18.26 -6.96
C LEU A 150 5.94 -18.84 -7.23
N VAL A 151 6.16 -19.36 -8.44
CA VAL A 151 7.49 -19.64 -8.98
C VAL A 151 7.71 -18.73 -10.17
N SER A 152 8.85 -18.05 -10.22
CA SER A 152 9.22 -17.13 -11.30
C SER A 152 10.52 -17.58 -11.94
N THR A 153 10.56 -17.58 -13.28
CA THR A 153 11.77 -17.84 -14.07
C THR A 153 11.89 -16.80 -15.19
N GLN A 154 12.94 -15.99 -15.19
CA GLN A 154 13.02 -14.82 -16.08
C GLN A 154 14.28 -14.90 -16.95
N PHE A 155 14.09 -15.07 -18.27
CA PHE A 155 15.19 -15.17 -19.25
C PHE A 155 16.19 -16.31 -18.99
N VAL A 156 15.76 -17.44 -18.44
CA VAL A 156 16.64 -18.60 -18.16
C VAL A 156 16.08 -19.95 -18.60
N LEU A 157 14.81 -20.02 -19.01
CA LEU A 157 14.13 -21.30 -19.29
C LEU A 157 14.83 -22.10 -20.41
N HIS A 158 15.37 -21.41 -21.41
CA HIS A 158 16.03 -22.00 -22.57
C HIS A 158 17.25 -22.85 -22.23
N TYR A 159 17.92 -22.60 -21.11
CA TYR A 159 19.04 -23.46 -20.68
C TYR A 159 18.61 -24.88 -20.30
N SER A 160 17.32 -25.10 -20.01
CA SER A 160 16.80 -26.43 -19.65
C SER A 160 16.44 -27.32 -20.85
N PHE A 161 16.48 -26.81 -22.08
CA PHE A 161 15.99 -27.52 -23.28
C PHE A 161 17.12 -28.22 -24.09
N ASP A 162 18.27 -28.51 -23.48
CA ASP A 162 19.34 -29.29 -24.11
C ASP A 162 18.91 -30.76 -24.33
N LYS A 163 18.27 -31.37 -23.33
CA LYS A 163 17.75 -32.75 -23.33
C LYS A 163 16.47 -32.85 -22.51
N LEU A 164 15.65 -33.86 -22.80
CA LEU A 164 14.38 -34.09 -22.12
C LEU A 164 14.52 -34.15 -20.59
N LYS A 165 15.57 -34.82 -20.08
CA LYS A 165 15.80 -34.99 -18.64
C LYS A 165 15.99 -33.65 -17.93
N SER A 166 16.69 -32.70 -18.56
CA SER A 166 16.92 -31.35 -18.03
C SER A 166 15.62 -30.56 -17.94
N ALA A 167 14.84 -30.57 -19.02
CA ALA A 167 13.55 -29.86 -19.08
C ALA A 167 12.55 -30.42 -18.07
N ASP A 168 12.48 -31.76 -17.94
CA ASP A 168 11.67 -32.45 -16.94
C ASP A 168 12.11 -32.09 -15.51
N ARG A 169 13.42 -32.10 -15.22
CA ARG A 169 13.97 -31.70 -13.92
C ARG A 169 13.64 -30.25 -13.57
N PHE A 170 13.80 -29.34 -14.54
CA PHE A 170 13.51 -27.92 -14.37
C PHE A 170 12.02 -27.69 -14.05
N LEU A 171 11.13 -28.33 -14.80
CA LEU A 171 9.69 -28.24 -14.55
C LEU A 171 9.26 -28.93 -13.25
N ARG A 172 9.91 -30.03 -12.87
CA ARG A 172 9.74 -30.65 -11.55
C ARG A 172 10.08 -29.66 -10.43
N ASN A 173 11.24 -28.99 -10.51
CA ASN A 173 11.63 -27.97 -9.53
C ASN A 173 10.61 -26.84 -9.43
N ALA A 174 10.07 -26.38 -10.56
CA ALA A 174 9.03 -25.35 -10.58
C ALA A 174 7.70 -25.81 -9.97
N ALA A 175 7.36 -27.10 -10.10
CA ALA A 175 6.02 -27.60 -9.78
C ALA A 175 5.91 -28.35 -8.45
N GLU A 176 7.00 -28.88 -7.91
CA GLU A 176 6.99 -29.86 -6.81
C GLU A 176 6.57 -29.23 -5.48
N PHE A 177 7.12 -28.06 -5.15
CA PHE A 177 6.75 -27.30 -3.94
C PHE A 177 5.74 -26.17 -4.20
N LEU A 178 5.29 -26.01 -5.44
CA LEU A 178 4.21 -25.08 -5.76
C LEU A 178 2.87 -25.64 -5.28
N ARG A 179 2.15 -24.86 -4.48
CA ARG A 179 0.83 -25.22 -3.96
C ARG A 179 -0.19 -25.28 -5.09
N VAL A 180 -1.20 -26.14 -4.94
CA VAL A 180 -2.39 -26.11 -5.80
C VAL A 180 -3.06 -24.73 -5.70
N GLY A 181 -3.35 -24.14 -6.85
CA GLY A 181 -3.81 -22.76 -7.03
C GLY A 181 -2.66 -21.76 -7.27
N GLY A 182 -1.42 -22.11 -6.91
CA GLY A 182 -0.25 -21.26 -7.15
C GLY A 182 0.17 -21.21 -8.62
N TYR A 183 1.03 -20.26 -8.95
CA TYR A 183 1.40 -19.95 -10.33
C TYR A 183 2.89 -20.16 -10.63
N PHE A 184 3.19 -20.62 -11.84
CA PHE A 184 4.53 -20.65 -12.43
C PHE A 184 4.56 -19.68 -13.62
N ILE A 185 5.33 -18.61 -13.49
CA ILE A 185 5.40 -17.52 -14.48
C ILE A 185 6.80 -17.36 -15.02
N GLY A 186 6.92 -16.83 -16.23
CA GLY A 186 8.23 -16.51 -16.76
C GLY A 186 8.25 -15.80 -18.09
N THR A 187 9.47 -15.52 -18.54
CA THR A 187 9.77 -15.00 -19.87
C THR A 187 10.66 -15.97 -20.62
N THR A 188 10.44 -16.09 -21.93
CA THR A 188 11.27 -16.90 -22.82
C THR A 188 11.22 -16.35 -24.24
N VAL A 189 12.12 -16.80 -25.10
CA VAL A 189 12.09 -16.49 -26.53
C VAL A 189 10.91 -17.19 -27.20
N ASN A 190 10.22 -16.49 -28.10
CA ASN A 190 9.23 -17.04 -29.00
C ASN A 190 9.94 -17.83 -30.10
N SER A 191 10.03 -19.14 -29.90
CA SER A 191 10.73 -20.05 -30.83
C SER A 191 10.23 -19.95 -32.27
N CYS A 192 8.92 -19.77 -32.47
CA CYS A 192 8.33 -19.72 -33.80
C CYS A 192 8.76 -18.43 -34.53
N GLU A 193 8.71 -17.30 -33.83
CA GLU A 193 9.15 -16.02 -34.37
C GLU A 193 10.65 -16.04 -34.70
N LEU A 194 11.48 -16.57 -33.79
CA LEU A 194 12.92 -16.65 -34.00
C LEU A 194 13.27 -17.49 -35.23
N VAL A 195 12.69 -18.69 -35.33
CA VAL A 195 12.91 -19.60 -36.46
C VAL A 195 12.44 -18.96 -37.76
N GLU A 196 11.26 -18.33 -37.78
CA GLU A 196 10.71 -17.71 -38.98
C GLU A 196 11.57 -16.54 -39.46
N ARG A 197 12.07 -15.68 -38.55
CA ARG A 197 12.98 -14.60 -38.94
C ARG A 197 14.31 -15.13 -39.46
N CYS A 198 14.87 -16.18 -38.85
CA CYS A 198 16.12 -16.78 -39.32
C CYS A 198 15.97 -17.48 -40.68
N ARG A 199 14.83 -18.16 -40.92
CA ARG A 199 14.51 -18.79 -42.21
C ARG A 199 14.45 -17.79 -43.35
N ASN A 200 13.89 -16.61 -43.08
CA ASN A 200 13.73 -15.54 -44.06
C ASN A 200 14.97 -14.64 -44.18
N SER A 201 16.06 -14.95 -43.46
CA SER A 201 17.28 -14.15 -43.45
C SER A 201 18.46 -14.88 -44.13
N PRO A 202 19.35 -14.16 -44.83
CA PRO A 202 20.54 -14.76 -45.42
C PRO A 202 21.41 -15.44 -44.36
N GLY A 203 21.86 -16.67 -44.65
CA GLY A 203 22.80 -17.40 -43.77
C GLY A 203 22.17 -18.02 -42.52
N GLN A 204 20.83 -18.09 -42.42
CA GLN A 204 20.13 -18.64 -41.24
C GLN A 204 20.46 -17.90 -39.92
N SER A 205 20.85 -16.63 -40.04
CA SER A 205 21.21 -15.75 -38.93
C SER A 205 20.45 -14.44 -39.03
N ILE A 206 20.06 -13.89 -37.87
CA ILE A 206 19.52 -12.53 -37.77
C ILE A 206 20.45 -11.70 -36.92
N SER A 207 20.75 -10.47 -37.36
CA SER A 207 21.59 -9.57 -36.60
C SER A 207 21.26 -8.11 -36.89
N ASN A 208 21.43 -7.27 -35.88
CA ASN A 208 21.41 -5.82 -36.01
C ASN A 208 22.46 -5.21 -35.06
N ASP A 209 22.46 -3.89 -34.88
CA ASP A 209 23.45 -3.19 -34.05
C ASP A 209 23.38 -3.53 -32.55
N VAL A 210 22.32 -4.22 -32.12
CA VAL A 210 22.02 -4.57 -30.73
C VAL A 210 22.24 -6.06 -30.46
N PHE A 211 21.84 -6.96 -31.37
CA PHE A 211 21.89 -8.40 -31.13
C PHE A 211 22.27 -9.21 -32.38
N SER A 212 22.72 -10.44 -32.17
CA SER A 212 22.89 -11.44 -33.23
C SER A 212 22.43 -12.82 -32.75
N VAL A 213 21.74 -13.56 -33.61
CA VAL A 213 21.39 -14.97 -33.43
C VAL A 213 21.86 -15.75 -34.64
N THR A 214 22.61 -16.82 -34.38
CA THR A 214 23.04 -17.77 -35.40
C THR A 214 22.75 -19.19 -34.94
N PHE A 215 21.98 -19.95 -35.72
CA PHE A 215 21.74 -21.35 -35.42
C PHE A 215 23.01 -22.18 -35.63
N ASP A 216 23.19 -23.20 -34.79
CA ASP A 216 24.29 -24.13 -34.94
C ASP A 216 24.12 -24.94 -36.23
N ALA A 217 25.22 -25.38 -36.84
CA ALA A 217 25.20 -26.11 -38.11
C ALA A 217 24.39 -27.43 -38.05
N SER A 218 24.13 -27.92 -36.84
CA SER A 218 23.29 -29.08 -36.57
C SER A 218 21.78 -28.82 -36.73
N VAL A 219 21.35 -27.56 -36.84
CA VAL A 219 19.94 -27.17 -37.01
C VAL A 219 19.70 -26.67 -38.45
N ASP A 220 19.11 -27.52 -39.28
CA ASP A 220 18.81 -27.18 -40.68
C ASP A 220 17.47 -26.43 -40.80
N LEU A 221 17.55 -25.10 -40.94
CA LEU A 221 16.37 -24.24 -41.15
C LEU A 221 15.91 -24.16 -42.61
N SER A 222 16.66 -24.71 -43.58
CA SER A 222 16.32 -24.62 -45.02
C SER A 222 15.09 -25.44 -45.39
N LYS A 223 14.78 -26.47 -44.60
CA LYS A 223 13.60 -27.31 -44.79
C LYS A 223 12.36 -26.61 -44.23
N LYS A 224 11.33 -26.49 -45.07
CA LYS A 224 10.03 -25.94 -44.67
C LYS A 224 9.26 -26.85 -43.69
N SER A 225 9.62 -28.12 -43.56
CA SER A 225 9.00 -29.00 -42.57
C SER A 225 9.56 -28.71 -41.18
N ASN A 226 8.68 -28.47 -40.21
CA ASN A 226 9.07 -28.31 -38.81
C ASN A 226 9.63 -29.61 -38.18
N GLU A 227 9.60 -30.72 -38.91
CA GLU A 227 10.14 -32.02 -38.51
C GLU A 227 11.68 -32.07 -38.52
N SER A 228 12.37 -31.09 -39.13
CA SER A 228 13.85 -31.05 -39.16
C SER A 228 14.49 -30.44 -37.92
N ILE A 229 13.74 -29.73 -37.07
CA ILE A 229 14.27 -29.05 -35.88
C ILE A 229 14.07 -29.97 -34.67
N PRO A 230 15.13 -30.34 -33.94
CA PRO A 230 14.99 -31.24 -32.81
C PRO A 230 14.24 -30.56 -31.65
N LEU A 231 13.37 -31.31 -30.98
CA LEU A 231 12.55 -30.83 -29.87
C LEU A 231 13.36 -30.45 -28.61
N PHE A 232 14.55 -31.04 -28.48
CA PHE A 232 15.56 -30.72 -27.47
C PHE A 232 16.91 -30.62 -28.16
N GLY A 233 17.80 -29.76 -27.65
CA GLY A 233 19.15 -29.62 -28.17
C GLY A 233 19.24 -28.77 -29.45
N ALA A 234 18.15 -28.14 -29.90
CA ALA A 234 18.17 -27.17 -31.00
C ALA A 234 18.91 -25.89 -30.56
N LYS A 235 20.22 -25.90 -30.74
CA LYS A 235 21.15 -24.89 -30.23
C LYS A 235 21.26 -23.71 -31.20
N TYR A 236 21.28 -22.51 -30.63
CA TYR A 236 21.67 -21.28 -31.33
C TYR A 236 22.62 -20.46 -30.45
N HIS A 237 23.44 -19.65 -31.10
CA HIS A 237 24.34 -18.73 -30.43
C HIS A 237 23.70 -17.35 -30.39
N PHE A 238 23.60 -16.75 -29.20
CA PHE A 238 22.97 -15.45 -28.99
C PHE A 238 23.96 -14.44 -28.42
N THR A 239 24.04 -13.29 -29.06
CA THR A 239 24.81 -12.15 -28.56
C THR A 239 23.92 -10.91 -28.42
N LEU A 240 24.16 -10.12 -27.37
CA LEU A 240 23.43 -8.90 -27.07
C LEU A 240 24.37 -7.83 -26.50
N ASP A 241 24.65 -6.76 -27.25
CA ASP A 241 25.49 -5.59 -26.92
C ASP A 241 26.51 -5.78 -25.78
N LYS A 242 27.40 -6.77 -25.90
CA LYS A 242 28.45 -7.12 -24.91
C LYS A 242 27.95 -7.54 -23.52
N VAL A 243 26.65 -7.72 -23.34
CA VAL A 243 25.98 -8.13 -22.09
C VAL A 243 25.75 -9.64 -22.05
N VAL A 244 25.43 -10.24 -23.19
CA VAL A 244 25.21 -11.69 -23.32
C VAL A 244 25.98 -12.17 -24.54
N ASP A 245 26.66 -13.29 -24.38
CA ASP A 245 27.38 -13.99 -25.44
C ASP A 245 27.45 -15.48 -25.04
N CYS A 246 26.36 -16.21 -25.29
CA CYS A 246 26.24 -17.59 -24.85
C CYS A 246 25.37 -18.44 -25.80
N PRO A 247 25.60 -19.76 -25.84
CA PRO A 247 24.69 -20.67 -26.49
C PRO A 247 23.37 -20.82 -25.71
N GLU A 248 22.28 -20.94 -26.44
CA GLU A 248 20.92 -21.13 -25.93
C GLU A 248 20.21 -22.25 -26.70
N TYR A 249 19.09 -22.76 -26.16
CA TYR A 249 18.29 -23.80 -26.81
C TYR A 249 16.87 -23.33 -27.11
N LEU A 250 16.35 -23.75 -28.26
CA LEU A 250 15.01 -23.40 -28.69
C LEU A 250 13.95 -24.03 -27.78
N VAL A 251 13.08 -23.20 -27.20
CA VAL A 251 11.95 -23.66 -26.38
C VAL A 251 10.68 -23.72 -27.21
N TYR A 252 10.34 -24.90 -27.74
CA TYR A 252 9.09 -25.08 -28.47
C TYR A 252 7.90 -25.05 -27.51
N PHE A 253 7.12 -23.97 -27.52
CA PHE A 253 6.10 -23.72 -26.50
C PHE A 253 5.03 -24.83 -26.36
N PRO A 254 4.50 -25.44 -27.44
CA PRO A 254 3.56 -26.57 -27.30
C PRO A 254 4.17 -27.79 -26.58
N LEU A 255 5.49 -28.00 -26.72
CA LEU A 255 6.19 -29.03 -25.95
C LEU A 255 6.33 -28.63 -24.48
N LEU A 256 6.69 -27.37 -24.20
CA LEU A 256 6.72 -26.84 -22.82
C LEU A 256 5.37 -27.03 -22.13
N GLU A 257 4.26 -26.71 -22.79
CA GLU A 257 2.91 -26.92 -22.26
C GLU A 257 2.62 -28.40 -21.97
N LYS A 258 3.01 -29.29 -22.90
CA LYS A 258 2.84 -30.73 -22.74
C LYS A 258 3.63 -31.27 -21.54
N LEU A 259 4.89 -30.85 -21.37
CA LEU A 259 5.72 -31.25 -20.23
C LEU A 259 5.19 -30.64 -18.92
N ALA A 260 4.84 -29.35 -18.89
CA ALA A 260 4.30 -28.69 -17.71
C ALA A 260 3.04 -29.41 -17.19
N LYS A 261 2.17 -29.87 -18.09
CA LYS A 261 0.98 -30.66 -17.76
C LYS A 261 1.31 -31.96 -17.02
N GLN A 262 2.43 -32.62 -17.33
CA GLN A 262 2.88 -33.83 -16.64
C GLN A 262 3.25 -33.57 -15.18
N HIS A 263 3.65 -32.33 -14.85
CA HIS A 263 3.91 -31.89 -13.48
C HIS A 263 2.70 -31.21 -12.81
N GLY A 264 1.51 -31.33 -13.39
CA GLY A 264 0.27 -30.76 -12.83
C GLY A 264 0.11 -29.25 -13.01
N LEU A 265 0.91 -28.65 -13.90
CA LEU A 265 0.82 -27.24 -14.29
C LEU A 265 -0.10 -27.11 -15.51
N LYS A 266 -1.19 -26.36 -15.36
CA LYS A 266 -2.15 -26.09 -16.44
C LYS A 266 -1.82 -24.75 -17.08
N TYR A 267 -1.82 -24.69 -18.41
CA TYR A 267 -1.65 -23.44 -19.16
C TYR A 267 -2.70 -22.40 -18.76
N VAL A 268 -2.25 -21.16 -18.54
CA VAL A 268 -3.10 -19.99 -18.25
C VAL A 268 -3.04 -19.01 -19.41
N GLU A 269 -1.85 -18.51 -19.73
CA GLU A 269 -1.67 -17.54 -20.80
C GLU A 269 -0.25 -17.54 -21.38
N ARG A 270 -0.15 -17.02 -22.59
CA ARG A 270 1.08 -16.67 -23.30
C ARG A 270 0.81 -15.46 -24.18
N GLN A 271 1.65 -14.45 -24.06
CA GLN A 271 1.56 -13.23 -24.87
C GLN A 271 2.96 -12.82 -25.31
N THR A 272 3.08 -12.24 -26.50
CA THR A 272 4.31 -11.54 -26.91
C THR A 272 4.53 -10.33 -26.01
N PHE A 273 5.78 -9.87 -25.87
CA PHE A 273 6.06 -8.64 -25.13
C PHE A 273 5.30 -7.44 -25.67
N LYS A 274 5.05 -7.40 -26.99
CA LYS A 274 4.23 -6.37 -27.61
C LYS A 274 2.78 -6.44 -27.12
N GLU A 275 2.13 -7.60 -27.21
CA GLU A 275 0.75 -7.78 -26.74
C GLU A 275 0.62 -7.48 -25.24
N TYR A 276 1.57 -7.96 -24.43
CA TYR A 276 1.58 -7.72 -22.99
C TYR A 276 1.81 -6.24 -22.66
N PHE A 277 2.70 -5.57 -23.39
CA PHE A 277 2.91 -4.13 -23.27
C PHE A 277 1.65 -3.35 -23.65
N ASP A 278 1.04 -3.66 -24.79
CA ASP A 278 -0.16 -2.99 -25.30
C ASP A 278 -1.33 -3.12 -24.30
N ALA A 279 -1.50 -4.29 -23.68
CA ALA A 279 -2.52 -4.55 -22.68
C ALA A 279 -2.30 -3.78 -21.36
N ASN A 280 -1.04 -3.57 -20.96
CA ASN A 280 -0.71 -3.05 -19.62
C ASN A 280 -0.28 -1.58 -19.59
N GLN A 281 0.19 -1.01 -20.70
CA GLN A 281 0.62 0.39 -20.78
C GLN A 281 -0.51 1.39 -20.52
N GLY A 282 -1.77 0.96 -20.63
CA GLY A 282 -2.95 1.78 -20.36
C GLY A 282 -3.17 2.11 -18.87
N THR A 283 -2.59 1.34 -17.95
CA THR A 283 -2.80 1.54 -16.50
C THR A 283 -1.89 2.66 -15.95
N GLN A 284 -2.41 3.49 -15.04
CA GLN A 284 -1.65 4.63 -14.48
C GLN A 284 -0.36 4.18 -13.77
N GLU A 285 -0.43 3.08 -13.02
CA GLU A 285 0.70 2.48 -12.31
C GLU A 285 1.80 2.04 -13.28
N SER A 286 1.42 1.30 -14.33
CA SER A 286 2.37 0.80 -15.31
C SER A 286 2.99 1.92 -16.14
N ARG A 287 2.23 2.98 -16.48
CA ARG A 287 2.80 4.19 -17.09
C ARG A 287 3.82 4.85 -16.20
N CYS A 288 3.49 5.09 -14.92
CA CYS A 288 4.42 5.70 -13.96
C CYS A 288 5.71 4.88 -13.83
N LEU A 289 5.59 3.55 -13.85
CA LEU A 289 6.74 2.65 -13.80
C LEU A 289 7.60 2.74 -15.08
N LEU A 290 6.99 2.81 -16.28
CA LEU A 290 7.71 3.05 -17.55
C LEU A 290 8.53 4.34 -17.48
N GLU A 291 7.95 5.43 -16.95
CA GLU A 291 8.64 6.71 -16.85
C GLU A 291 9.80 6.64 -15.84
N LYS A 292 9.53 6.10 -14.64
CA LYS A 292 10.53 5.96 -13.57
C LYS A 292 11.73 5.13 -14.00
N MET A 293 11.48 4.04 -14.74
CA MET A 293 12.52 3.18 -15.26
C MET A 293 13.22 3.76 -16.49
N LYS A 294 12.70 4.84 -17.10
CA LYS A 294 13.13 5.32 -18.42
C LYS A 294 13.13 4.17 -19.44
N ALA A 295 12.07 3.35 -19.39
CA ALA A 295 11.92 2.15 -20.19
C ALA A 295 11.75 2.46 -21.68
N LEU A 296 11.24 3.65 -22.01
CA LEU A 296 11.10 4.13 -23.38
C LEU A 296 11.84 5.46 -23.51
N GLU A 297 12.48 5.65 -24.66
CA GLU A 297 13.13 6.89 -25.04
C GLU A 297 12.11 7.87 -25.63
N TYR A 298 12.41 9.17 -25.55
CA TYR A 298 11.57 10.19 -26.15
C TYR A 298 12.04 10.48 -27.57
N TYR A 299 11.16 10.28 -28.54
CA TYR A 299 11.37 10.70 -29.93
C TYR A 299 10.54 11.95 -30.21
N GLU A 300 11.20 12.99 -30.70
CA GLU A 300 10.57 14.24 -31.14
C GLU A 300 10.88 14.45 -32.62
N ARG A 301 9.84 14.81 -33.39
CA ARG A 301 10.00 15.05 -34.82
C ARG A 301 10.94 16.26 -35.04
N PRO A 302 11.93 16.17 -35.93
CA PRO A 302 12.82 17.29 -36.23
C PRO A 302 12.05 18.47 -36.84
N THR A 303 12.46 19.69 -36.52
CA THR A 303 11.84 20.93 -37.02
C THR A 303 12.88 21.84 -37.63
N ASP A 304 12.51 22.55 -38.70
CA ASP A 304 13.39 23.53 -39.35
C ASP A 304 13.63 24.79 -38.50
N ASN A 305 12.92 24.96 -37.38
CA ASN A 305 13.07 26.10 -36.47
C ASN A 305 13.85 25.69 -35.20
N PRO A 306 15.12 26.11 -35.05
CA PRO A 306 15.94 25.73 -33.89
C PRO A 306 15.35 26.16 -32.54
N HIS A 307 14.53 27.21 -32.50
CA HIS A 307 13.87 27.69 -31.28
C HIS A 307 12.71 26.80 -30.82
N GLN A 308 12.22 25.90 -31.68
CA GLN A 308 11.18 24.92 -31.32
C GLN A 308 11.76 23.55 -30.93
N GLN A 309 13.06 23.33 -31.16
CA GLN A 309 13.75 22.08 -30.85
C GLN A 309 14.06 22.02 -29.35
N ARG A 310 13.31 21.23 -28.59
CA ARG A 310 13.48 21.13 -27.13
C ARG A 310 14.61 20.21 -26.70
N ARG A 311 15.10 19.35 -27.60
CA ARG A 311 16.07 18.27 -27.31
C ARG A 311 17.10 18.10 -28.43
N PRO A 312 18.30 17.57 -28.11
CA PRO A 312 19.33 17.31 -29.10
C PRO A 312 18.84 16.32 -30.17
N PRO A 313 19.27 16.47 -31.44
CA PRO A 313 18.87 15.58 -32.52
C PRO A 313 19.39 14.16 -32.26
N ILE A 314 18.46 13.20 -32.28
CA ILE A 314 18.74 11.76 -32.23
C ILE A 314 18.91 11.28 -33.68
N ASP A 315 19.67 10.21 -33.91
CA ASP A 315 19.75 9.58 -35.23
C ASP A 315 18.37 9.08 -35.69
N HIS A 316 17.72 9.87 -36.54
CA HIS A 316 16.34 9.63 -37.01
C HIS A 316 16.19 8.32 -37.79
N THR A 317 17.26 7.79 -38.38
CA THR A 317 17.20 6.55 -39.16
C THR A 317 16.77 5.34 -38.31
N ARG A 318 17.07 5.39 -37.01
CA ARG A 318 16.72 4.35 -36.01
C ARG A 318 15.29 4.45 -35.49
N TYR A 319 14.55 5.52 -35.83
CA TYR A 319 13.21 5.82 -35.31
C TYR A 319 12.17 6.08 -36.42
N THR A 320 12.41 5.57 -37.62
CA THR A 320 11.50 5.68 -38.77
C THR A 320 10.08 5.16 -38.46
N HIS A 321 9.94 4.15 -37.59
CA HIS A 321 8.63 3.65 -37.11
C HIS A 321 7.89 4.68 -36.25
N ALA A 322 8.62 5.43 -35.43
CA ALA A 322 8.07 6.47 -34.56
C ALA A 322 7.59 7.68 -35.37
N GLU A 323 8.36 8.05 -36.40
CA GLU A 323 7.98 9.08 -37.36
C GLU A 323 6.70 8.70 -38.11
N LYS A 324 6.63 7.47 -38.63
CA LYS A 324 5.43 6.96 -39.28
C LYS A 324 4.21 7.02 -38.36
N TYR A 325 4.35 6.57 -37.10
CA TYR A 325 3.27 6.64 -36.11
C TYR A 325 2.78 8.07 -35.86
N ILE A 326 3.70 9.04 -35.73
CA ILE A 326 3.34 10.46 -35.54
C ILE A 326 2.65 11.02 -36.79
N ASN A 327 3.10 10.65 -37.98
CA ASN A 327 2.47 11.07 -39.23
C ASN A 327 1.04 10.50 -39.35
N ASP A 328 0.86 9.22 -39.08
CA ASP A 328 -0.45 8.55 -39.12
C ASP A 328 -1.43 9.16 -38.08
N ALA A 329 -0.95 9.48 -36.87
CA ALA A 329 -1.75 10.14 -35.84
C ALA A 329 -2.16 11.57 -36.24
N ASN A 330 -1.27 12.33 -36.89
CA ASN A 330 -1.57 13.68 -37.35
C ASN A 330 -2.50 13.73 -38.57
N ILE A 331 -2.60 12.63 -39.35
CA ILE A 331 -3.64 12.48 -40.39
C ILE A 331 -5.03 12.42 -39.75
N GLN A 332 -5.17 11.77 -38.59
CA GLN A 332 -6.44 11.64 -37.87
C GLN A 332 -6.79 12.89 -37.04
N HIS A 333 -5.79 13.56 -36.47
CA HIS A 333 -5.95 14.77 -35.65
C HIS A 333 -4.85 15.80 -35.95
N PRO A 334 -5.12 16.80 -36.80
CA PRO A 334 -4.12 17.78 -37.22
C PRO A 334 -3.51 18.52 -36.02
N ASN A 335 -2.17 18.57 -35.94
CA ASN A 335 -1.37 19.26 -34.91
C ASN A 335 -1.46 18.71 -33.47
N SER A 336 -1.94 17.49 -33.26
CA SER A 336 -2.14 16.95 -31.91
C SER A 336 -0.88 16.32 -31.27
N VAL A 337 0.03 15.74 -32.07
CA VAL A 337 1.17 14.96 -31.54
C VAL A 337 2.47 15.33 -32.27
N ARG A 338 3.45 15.89 -31.53
CA ARG A 338 4.82 16.19 -32.05
C ARG A 338 5.90 15.20 -31.61
N SER A 339 5.58 14.34 -30.66
CA SER A 339 6.54 13.44 -30.05
C SER A 339 5.86 12.21 -29.49
N CYS A 340 6.61 11.13 -29.37
CA CYS A 340 6.16 9.90 -28.76
C CYS A 340 7.28 9.28 -27.92
N ARG A 341 6.94 8.23 -27.17
CA ARG A 341 7.94 7.43 -26.46
C ARG A 341 8.04 6.06 -27.11
N THR A 342 9.26 5.59 -27.33
CA THR A 342 9.52 4.36 -28.09
C THR A 342 10.91 3.80 -27.77
N LEU A 343 11.19 2.58 -28.20
CA LEU A 343 12.55 2.05 -28.33
C LEU A 343 13.07 2.31 -29.75
N SER A 344 14.39 2.16 -29.96
CA SER A 344 14.95 2.16 -31.30
C SER A 344 14.39 0.98 -32.12
N LYS A 345 14.50 1.04 -33.45
CA LYS A 345 14.07 -0.06 -34.33
C LYS A 345 14.78 -1.37 -33.97
N GLU A 346 16.08 -1.32 -33.70
CA GLU A 346 16.90 -2.49 -33.37
C GLU A 346 16.53 -3.08 -32.00
N GLU A 347 16.22 -2.23 -31.02
CA GLU A 347 15.73 -2.65 -29.70
C GLU A 347 14.33 -3.27 -29.79
N TRP A 348 13.42 -2.71 -30.60
CA TRP A 348 12.10 -3.31 -30.83
C TRP A 348 12.17 -4.65 -31.56
N ASP A 349 13.07 -4.76 -32.54
CA ASP A 349 13.31 -6.00 -33.27
C ASP A 349 13.72 -7.12 -32.30
N MET A 350 14.60 -6.83 -31.34
CA MET A 350 14.96 -7.76 -30.27
C MET A 350 13.80 -8.02 -29.28
N ALA A 351 13.18 -6.98 -28.73
CA ALA A 351 12.15 -7.12 -27.70
C ALA A 351 10.93 -7.91 -28.20
N SER A 352 10.62 -7.82 -29.49
CA SER A 352 9.53 -8.57 -30.13
C SER A 352 9.78 -10.07 -30.26
N LEU A 353 11.00 -10.55 -30.03
CA LEU A 353 11.29 -11.99 -29.98
C LEU A 353 10.82 -12.65 -28.68
N TYR A 354 10.45 -11.89 -27.65
CA TYR A 354 10.12 -12.44 -26.34
C TYR A 354 8.63 -12.59 -26.10
N ILE A 355 8.32 -13.60 -25.29
CA ILE A 355 6.98 -13.88 -24.77
C ILE A 355 7.02 -13.96 -23.23
N ILE A 356 5.91 -13.61 -22.61
CA ILE A 356 5.57 -14.01 -21.24
C ILE A 356 4.78 -15.31 -21.29
N PHE A 357 4.80 -16.07 -20.20
CA PHE A 357 3.91 -17.21 -20.01
C PHE A 357 3.52 -17.38 -18.54
N ALA A 358 2.41 -18.07 -18.33
CA ALA A 358 1.99 -18.51 -17.01
C ALA A 358 1.28 -19.86 -17.05
N PHE A 359 1.52 -20.64 -15.99
CA PHE A 359 0.83 -21.87 -15.68
C PHE A 359 0.29 -21.83 -14.25
N GLN A 360 -0.85 -22.48 -13.99
CA GLN A 360 -1.40 -22.64 -12.65
C GLN A 360 -1.31 -24.09 -12.20
N LYS A 361 -0.88 -24.31 -10.96
CA LYS A 361 -0.82 -25.66 -10.36
C LYS A 361 -2.22 -26.15 -10.05
N THR A 362 -2.63 -27.28 -10.62
CA THR A 362 -3.99 -27.83 -10.45
C THR A 362 -4.06 -29.01 -9.49
N HIS A 363 -2.99 -29.80 -9.38
CA HIS A 363 -2.91 -30.96 -8.49
C HIS A 363 -1.45 -31.32 -8.21
N HIS A 364 -1.20 -31.97 -7.07
CA HIS A 364 0.12 -32.52 -6.78
C HIS A 364 0.35 -33.81 -7.56
N VAL A 365 1.56 -33.97 -8.10
CA VAL A 365 2.02 -35.18 -8.77
C VAL A 365 2.90 -35.94 -7.79
N LYS A 366 2.68 -37.25 -7.66
CA LYS A 366 3.60 -38.11 -6.91
C LYS A 366 4.78 -38.44 -7.82
N TYR A 367 5.97 -38.04 -7.41
CA TYR A 367 7.20 -38.46 -8.07
C TYR A 367 7.62 -39.78 -7.43
N ASP A 368 7.42 -40.89 -8.13
CA ASP A 368 7.96 -42.17 -7.71
C ASP A 368 9.47 -42.15 -8.00
N ASP A 369 10.29 -42.17 -6.95
CA ASP A 369 11.75 -42.11 -7.10
C ASP A 369 12.26 -43.36 -7.82
N PHE A 370 12.70 -43.19 -9.08
CA PHE A 370 13.41 -44.23 -9.83
C PHE A 370 14.85 -44.39 -9.29
N GLN A 371 15.02 -45.45 -8.47
CA GLN A 371 16.25 -46.14 -8.04
C GLN A 371 17.24 -45.43 -7.12
N GLN A 372 17.44 -46.02 -5.92
CA GLN A 372 18.48 -47.04 -5.75
C GLN A 372 18.25 -47.97 -4.55
N SER A 373 18.14 -49.25 -4.88
CA SER A 373 18.57 -50.38 -4.07
C SER A 373 20.04 -50.22 -3.63
N ASN A 374 20.33 -50.67 -2.41
CA ASN A 374 21.63 -50.88 -1.75
C ASN A 374 22.04 -49.83 -0.71
N SER A 375 21.52 -50.00 0.51
CA SER A 375 22.36 -50.33 1.67
C SER A 375 21.49 -50.60 2.90
N LYS A 376 21.57 -51.85 3.38
CA LYS A 376 21.15 -52.23 4.73
C LYS A 376 22.14 -51.59 5.71
N SER A 377 21.66 -50.89 6.75
CA SER A 377 21.99 -51.19 8.16
C SER A 377 21.55 -50.09 9.14
N SER A 378 20.79 -50.53 10.17
CA SER A 378 20.69 -49.99 11.53
C SER A 378 20.16 -48.54 11.71
N MET A 379 19.41 -48.15 12.74
CA MET A 379 18.83 -48.83 13.89
C MET A 379 17.76 -47.88 14.48
N THR A 380 16.68 -48.48 14.99
CA THR A 380 15.88 -48.05 16.16
C THR A 380 15.17 -46.69 16.19
N ARG A 381 13.91 -46.73 15.74
CA ARG A 381 12.68 -46.54 16.53
C ARG A 381 12.87 -46.01 17.97
N SER A 382 12.40 -44.77 18.20
CA SER A 382 11.79 -44.37 19.48
C SER A 382 10.66 -43.36 19.22
N LYS A 383 9.45 -43.92 19.04
CA LYS A 383 8.20 -43.19 19.24
C LYS A 383 8.04 -42.96 20.75
N ARG A 384 8.10 -41.71 21.20
CA ARG A 384 7.48 -41.32 22.47
C ARG A 384 6.41 -40.29 22.16
N LEU A 385 5.17 -40.77 22.15
CA LEU A 385 3.97 -39.94 22.20
C LEU A 385 4.05 -39.05 23.44
N MET A 386 4.01 -37.73 23.25
CA MET A 386 3.34 -36.85 24.21
C MET A 386 2.01 -36.43 23.58
N ASN A 387 0.97 -37.09 24.07
CA ASN A 387 -0.41 -36.86 23.72
C ASN A 387 -0.91 -35.73 24.63
N THR A 388 -0.71 -34.47 24.24
CA THR A 388 -1.44 -33.34 24.83
C THR A 388 -2.48 -32.87 23.82
N LYS A 389 -3.70 -33.40 23.96
CA LYS A 389 -4.88 -32.85 23.31
C LYS A 389 -5.07 -31.41 23.79
N ARG A 390 -4.53 -30.44 23.06
CA ARG A 390 -5.08 -29.07 23.08
C ARG A 390 -6.38 -29.12 22.27
N GLN A 391 -7.51 -29.17 22.97
CA GLN A 391 -8.78 -28.77 22.39
C GLN A 391 -8.66 -27.32 21.93
N THR A 392 -8.41 -27.11 20.64
CA THR A 392 -8.63 -25.82 20.00
C THR A 392 -10.13 -25.66 19.81
N VAL A 393 -10.78 -25.05 20.79
CA VAL A 393 -12.11 -24.48 20.60
C VAL A 393 -11.98 -23.44 19.48
N ARG A 394 -12.44 -23.77 18.27
CA ARG A 394 -12.63 -22.78 17.20
C ARG A 394 -13.71 -21.81 17.68
N ARG A 395 -13.30 -20.68 18.27
CA ARG A 395 -14.21 -19.55 18.50
C ARG A 395 -14.67 -19.04 17.13
N LYS A 396 -15.99 -18.93 16.95
CA LYS A 396 -16.57 -18.24 15.78
C LYS A 396 -15.99 -16.81 15.73
N PRO A 397 -15.69 -16.26 14.54
CA PRO A 397 -15.29 -14.86 14.42
C PRO A 397 -16.38 -13.99 15.07
N THR A 398 -15.98 -13.17 16.03
CA THR A 398 -16.88 -12.24 16.71
C THR A 398 -16.79 -10.93 15.94
N TYR A 399 -17.79 -10.67 15.10
CA TYR A 399 -17.90 -9.39 14.40
C TYR A 399 -18.33 -8.31 15.38
N LEU A 400 -17.70 -7.14 15.30
CA LEU A 400 -18.20 -5.95 15.95
C LEU A 400 -19.51 -5.56 15.28
N SER A 401 -20.56 -5.40 16.06
CA SER A 401 -21.79 -4.80 15.57
C SER A 401 -21.59 -3.30 15.47
N VAL A 402 -22.15 -2.68 14.43
CA VAL A 402 -22.44 -1.25 14.42
C VAL A 402 -23.24 -0.92 15.68
N SER A 403 -22.62 -0.27 16.66
CA SER A 403 -23.35 0.31 17.77
C SER A 403 -24.02 1.57 17.24
N LEU A 404 -25.36 1.53 17.13
CA LEU A 404 -26.18 2.73 16.90
C LEU A 404 -25.95 3.68 18.08
N ASN A 405 -24.92 4.51 18.00
CA ASN A 405 -24.71 5.61 18.95
C ASN A 405 -25.75 6.72 18.74
N VAL A 406 -26.47 6.67 17.62
CA VAL A 406 -27.68 7.44 17.39
C VAL A 406 -28.84 6.70 18.03
N ASN A 407 -29.22 7.16 19.21
CA ASN A 407 -30.43 6.67 19.87
C ASN A 407 -31.62 7.13 19.01
N THR A 408 -32.11 6.28 18.11
CA THR A 408 -33.17 6.62 17.13
C THR A 408 -34.52 7.00 17.76
N ASN A 409 -34.59 7.00 19.10
CA ASN A 409 -35.73 7.39 19.92
C ASN A 409 -35.59 8.76 20.61
N THR A 410 -34.52 9.54 20.35
CA THR A 410 -34.41 10.92 20.86
C THR A 410 -34.98 11.91 19.85
N LYS A 411 -35.85 12.83 20.29
CA LYS A 411 -36.39 13.94 19.48
C LYS A 411 -35.32 14.97 19.08
N GLY A 412 -34.11 14.89 19.64
CA GLY A 412 -32.97 15.74 19.28
C GLY A 412 -32.87 16.99 20.16
N GLY A 413 -31.66 17.56 20.24
CA GLY A 413 -31.31 18.69 21.10
C GLY A 413 -31.17 20.02 20.35
N GLN A 414 -30.97 21.09 21.13
CA GLN A 414 -30.59 22.42 20.62
C GLN A 414 -29.07 22.57 20.61
N VAL A 415 -28.56 23.38 19.69
CA VAL A 415 -27.14 23.70 19.60
C VAL A 415 -26.86 25.03 20.31
N LEU A 416 -25.83 25.04 21.16
CA LEU A 416 -25.24 26.26 21.70
C LEU A 416 -23.82 26.43 21.16
N ALA A 417 -23.39 27.66 20.91
CA ALA A 417 -22.07 27.98 20.39
C ALA A 417 -21.39 29.10 21.21
N VAL A 418 -20.06 29.02 21.34
CA VAL A 418 -19.20 30.01 21.99
C VAL A 418 -17.85 30.07 21.28
N GLY A 419 -17.15 31.21 21.36
CA GLY A 419 -15.84 31.42 20.77
C GLY A 419 -15.86 32.43 19.63
N GLU A 420 -14.89 32.32 18.73
CA GLU A 420 -14.76 33.17 17.53
C GLU A 420 -15.69 32.70 16.41
N ASN A 421 -16.11 33.63 15.55
CA ASN A 421 -17.03 33.42 14.42
C ASN A 421 -16.51 34.06 13.12
N GLY A 422 -15.22 34.34 13.00
CA GLY A 422 -14.65 35.02 11.83
C GLY A 422 -14.89 34.30 10.49
N MET A 423 -15.07 32.98 10.53
CA MET A 423 -15.40 32.14 9.37
C MET A 423 -16.84 31.63 9.41
N THR A 424 -17.72 32.24 10.20
CA THR A 424 -19.10 31.77 10.47
C THR A 424 -19.20 30.40 11.15
N GLN A 425 -18.11 29.92 11.77
CA GLN A 425 -18.01 28.59 12.38
C GLN A 425 -18.95 28.35 13.59
N LEU A 426 -19.56 29.41 14.14
CA LEU A 426 -20.61 29.31 15.17
C LEU A 426 -22.02 29.12 14.58
N GLY A 427 -22.19 29.22 13.26
CA GLY A 427 -23.51 29.17 12.62
C GLY A 427 -24.32 30.43 12.90
N LEU A 428 -23.63 31.54 13.18
CA LEU A 428 -24.21 32.86 13.41
C LEU A 428 -23.87 33.77 12.23
N LYS A 429 -24.74 34.75 11.94
CA LYS A 429 -24.56 35.73 10.87
C LYS A 429 -23.16 36.36 10.93
N SER A 430 -22.60 36.69 9.77
CA SER A 430 -21.28 37.34 9.58
C SER A 430 -21.10 38.63 10.41
N SER A 431 -22.19 39.33 10.72
CA SER A 431 -22.18 40.52 11.59
C SER A 431 -21.86 40.25 13.07
N ILE A 432 -21.75 38.98 13.47
CA ILE A 432 -21.40 38.57 14.83
C ILE A 432 -19.99 37.98 14.79
N ASP A 433 -18.99 38.70 15.31
CA ASP A 433 -17.60 38.24 15.27
C ASP A 433 -17.29 37.15 16.29
N GLN A 434 -17.97 37.15 17.43
CA GLN A 434 -17.67 36.26 18.55
C GLN A 434 -18.79 36.15 19.58
N ARG A 435 -18.72 35.11 20.42
CA ARG A 435 -19.56 34.91 21.60
C ARG A 435 -18.69 34.58 22.81
N LYS A 436 -18.80 35.40 23.86
CA LYS A 436 -18.09 35.21 25.15
C LYS A 436 -18.71 34.13 26.05
N ASN A 437 -19.98 33.80 25.81
CA ASN A 437 -20.74 32.80 26.57
C ASN A 437 -21.58 31.94 25.61
N PRO A 438 -21.88 30.67 25.94
CA PRO A 438 -22.71 29.81 25.10
C PRO A 438 -24.07 30.43 24.76
N GLN A 439 -24.37 30.57 23.47
CA GLN A 439 -25.62 31.10 22.93
C GLN A 439 -26.27 30.13 21.96
N PRO A 440 -27.61 30.09 21.85
CA PRO A 440 -28.31 29.22 20.93
C PRO A 440 -28.01 29.56 19.47
N VAL A 441 -27.88 28.52 18.65
CA VAL A 441 -27.81 28.57 17.19
C VAL A 441 -29.15 28.07 16.65
N LEU A 442 -29.79 28.85 15.78
CA LEU A 442 -31.09 28.51 15.21
C LEU A 442 -30.88 27.64 13.96
N ILE A 443 -30.89 26.33 14.16
CA ILE A 443 -30.86 25.34 13.06
C ILE A 443 -32.30 24.86 12.82
N PRO A 444 -32.73 24.64 11.55
CA PRO A 444 -34.14 24.38 11.21
C PRO A 444 -34.73 23.12 11.84
N GLU A 445 -33.87 22.20 12.29
CA GLU A 445 -34.25 20.89 12.80
C GLU A 445 -33.54 20.54 14.11
N PRO A 446 -34.13 19.67 14.95
CA PRO A 446 -33.47 19.14 16.14
C PRO A 446 -32.22 18.31 15.80
N ILE A 447 -31.16 18.50 16.58
CA ILE A 447 -29.85 17.90 16.29
C ILE A 447 -29.61 16.62 17.12
N LEU A 448 -29.13 15.57 16.45
CA LEU A 448 -28.74 14.30 17.08
C LEU A 448 -27.24 14.21 17.36
N GLN A 449 -26.41 14.73 16.46
CA GLN A 449 -24.96 14.69 16.59
C GLN A 449 -24.33 15.98 16.08
N ILE A 450 -23.24 16.38 16.72
CA ILE A 450 -22.40 17.51 16.34
C ILE A 450 -20.96 17.02 16.13
N ALA A 451 -20.28 17.60 15.16
CA ALA A 451 -18.84 17.47 14.95
C ALA A 451 -18.28 18.83 14.54
N ALA A 452 -17.05 19.15 14.94
CA ALA A 452 -16.40 20.39 14.58
C ALA A 452 -14.98 20.09 14.12
N GLY A 453 -14.62 20.66 12.98
CA GLY A 453 -13.23 20.86 12.61
C GLY A 453 -12.70 22.13 13.29
N PRO A 454 -11.42 22.44 13.09
CA PRO A 454 -10.79 23.72 13.42
C PRO A 454 -11.65 24.96 13.10
N LEU A 455 -12.19 25.05 11.88
CA LEU A 455 -12.86 26.25 11.35
C LEU A 455 -14.27 25.99 10.78
N HIS A 456 -14.83 24.80 10.98
CA HIS A 456 -16.20 24.50 10.55
C HIS A 456 -16.91 23.55 11.52
N THR A 457 -18.23 23.49 11.36
CA THR A 457 -19.12 22.67 12.17
C THR A 457 -20.09 21.90 11.29
N VAL A 458 -20.39 20.67 11.72
CA VAL A 458 -21.28 19.72 11.06
C VAL A 458 -22.33 19.27 12.07
N CYS A 459 -23.60 19.28 11.67
CA CYS A 459 -24.73 18.88 12.50
C CYS A 459 -25.56 17.82 11.77
N LEU A 460 -25.83 16.71 12.43
CA LEU A 460 -26.74 15.66 11.96
C LEU A 460 -28.09 15.84 12.65
N THR A 461 -29.17 15.92 11.88
CA THR A 461 -30.52 16.11 12.41
C THR A 461 -31.22 14.78 12.72
N ASN A 462 -32.36 14.87 13.41
CA ASN A 462 -33.23 13.71 13.64
C ASN A 462 -33.97 13.20 12.39
N GLN A 463 -33.99 13.99 11.33
CA GLN A 463 -34.57 13.61 10.04
C GLN A 463 -33.53 13.02 9.07
N ASN A 464 -32.30 12.76 9.56
CA ASN A 464 -31.20 12.25 8.76
C ASN A 464 -30.60 13.26 7.76
N ASN A 465 -30.79 14.56 8.00
CA ASN A 465 -30.19 15.64 7.22
C ASN A 465 -28.86 16.09 7.83
N ILE A 466 -27.95 16.61 7.00
CA ILE A 466 -26.67 17.19 7.45
C ILE A 466 -26.65 18.67 7.14
N TYR A 467 -26.39 19.48 8.17
CA TYR A 467 -26.14 20.91 8.04
C TYR A 467 -24.68 21.25 8.33
N THR A 468 -24.09 22.09 7.49
CA THR A 468 -22.69 22.53 7.61
C THR A 468 -22.55 24.06 7.53
N PHE A 469 -21.66 24.61 8.35
CA PHE A 469 -21.32 26.03 8.41
C PHE A 469 -19.86 26.23 8.85
N GLY A 470 -19.21 27.29 8.37
CA GLY A 470 -17.79 27.56 8.63
C GLY A 470 -16.98 27.86 7.37
N CYS A 471 -15.67 27.70 7.46
CA CYS A 471 -14.77 27.81 6.32
C CYS A 471 -14.99 26.69 5.30
N ASN A 472 -14.99 27.04 4.00
CA ASN A 472 -15.18 26.09 2.90
C ASN A 472 -14.12 26.20 1.79
N ASP A 473 -13.01 26.91 2.02
CA ASP A 473 -11.90 27.06 1.07
C ASP A 473 -11.39 25.70 0.58
N GLU A 474 -11.42 24.70 1.47
CA GLU A 474 -11.01 23.33 1.22
C GLU A 474 -12.19 22.36 1.07
N HIS A 475 -13.38 22.88 0.76
CA HIS A 475 -14.62 22.12 0.54
C HIS A 475 -15.03 21.23 1.73
N ALA A 476 -14.63 21.60 2.95
CA ALA A 476 -14.93 20.85 4.17
C ALA A 476 -16.43 20.82 4.49
N LEU A 477 -17.22 21.78 3.99
CA LEU A 477 -18.67 21.82 4.19
C LEU A 477 -19.42 20.81 3.34
N GLY A 478 -18.82 20.30 2.26
CA GLY A 478 -19.45 19.29 1.39
C GLY A 478 -20.65 19.81 0.59
N ARG A 479 -20.74 21.11 0.35
CA ARG A 479 -21.79 21.74 -0.47
C ARG A 479 -21.19 22.85 -1.30
N GLN A 480 -21.85 23.20 -2.40
CA GLN A 480 -21.48 24.39 -3.17
C GLN A 480 -21.73 25.63 -2.30
N ASP A 481 -20.80 26.58 -2.34
CA ASP A 481 -21.06 27.91 -1.81
C ASP A 481 -21.71 28.73 -2.91
N ASP A 482 -22.98 29.09 -2.69
CA ASP A 482 -23.67 30.11 -3.48
C ASP A 482 -23.11 31.53 -3.20
N ASN A 483 -22.08 31.65 -2.36
CA ASN A 483 -21.53 32.91 -1.84
C ASN A 483 -20.28 33.42 -2.57
N ASN A 484 -19.89 32.83 -3.72
CA ASN A 484 -18.68 33.22 -4.47
C ASN A 484 -18.92 34.28 -5.57
N ASP A 485 -20.08 34.92 -5.61
CA ASP A 485 -20.23 36.15 -6.39
C ASP A 485 -19.58 37.30 -5.61
N GLU A 486 -18.33 37.64 -5.99
CA GLU A 486 -17.53 38.74 -5.42
C GLU A 486 -18.13 40.15 -5.65
N ASP A 487 -19.35 40.25 -6.20
CA ASP A 487 -19.96 41.49 -6.70
C ASP A 487 -21.20 41.98 -5.92
N ASP A 488 -21.68 41.28 -4.87
CA ASP A 488 -22.88 41.70 -4.13
C ASP A 488 -22.58 42.27 -2.72
N ASP A 489 -22.67 43.60 -2.61
CA ASP A 489 -22.52 44.43 -1.39
C ASP A 489 -23.52 44.10 -0.22
N ASP A 490 -24.27 42.99 -0.27
CA ASP A 490 -25.33 42.62 0.69
C ASP A 490 -25.02 41.32 1.49
N HIS A 491 -23.75 41.10 1.86
CA HIS A 491 -23.29 39.94 2.65
C HIS A 491 -23.82 39.86 4.11
N GLY A 492 -24.80 40.69 4.50
CA GLY A 492 -25.31 40.78 5.87
C GLY A 492 -26.48 39.85 6.21
N ASN A 493 -27.10 39.21 5.21
CA ASN A 493 -28.42 38.58 5.40
C ASN A 493 -28.56 37.12 4.94
N ILE A 494 -27.46 36.47 4.53
CA ILE A 494 -27.47 35.06 4.14
C ILE A 494 -27.31 34.18 5.39
N ASP A 495 -28.11 33.11 5.50
CA ASP A 495 -27.98 32.14 6.58
C ASP A 495 -26.64 31.40 6.48
N PRO A 496 -25.84 31.35 7.56
CA PRO A 496 -24.47 30.82 7.52
C PRO A 496 -24.41 29.28 7.41
N PHE A 497 -25.54 28.60 7.62
CA PHE A 497 -25.65 27.14 7.55
C PHE A 497 -26.39 26.70 6.30
N GLY A 498 -25.91 25.63 5.67
CA GLY A 498 -26.52 25.05 4.48
C GLY A 498 -26.63 23.54 4.62
N GLU A 499 -27.66 22.98 3.97
CA GLU A 499 -27.87 21.53 3.92
C GLU A 499 -26.91 20.90 2.90
N VAL A 500 -26.41 19.71 3.22
CA VAL A 500 -25.56 18.92 2.32
C VAL A 500 -26.45 17.99 1.50
N ASP A 501 -26.42 18.13 0.18
CA ASP A 501 -27.16 17.25 -0.73
C ASP A 501 -26.49 15.86 -0.80
N LEU A 502 -27.18 14.85 -0.25
CA LEU A 502 -26.77 13.44 -0.25
C LEU A 502 -27.57 12.59 -1.25
N SER A 503 -28.53 13.19 -1.97
CA SER A 503 -29.49 12.48 -2.82
C SER A 503 -28.85 11.68 -3.96
N GLN A 504 -27.66 12.08 -4.41
CA GLN A 504 -26.95 11.44 -5.52
C GLN A 504 -26.06 10.27 -5.08
N ILE A 505 -25.78 10.13 -3.78
CA ILE A 505 -24.79 9.17 -3.24
C ILE A 505 -25.38 8.15 -2.27
N MET A 506 -26.54 8.44 -1.68
CA MET A 506 -27.29 7.54 -0.82
C MET A 506 -28.57 7.12 -1.56
N ASN A 507 -28.53 5.94 -2.19
CA ASN A 507 -29.61 5.43 -3.08
C ASN A 507 -30.48 4.33 -2.46
N GLU A 508 -30.20 3.90 -1.22
CA GLU A 508 -30.95 2.85 -0.55
C GLU A 508 -31.99 3.49 0.38
N ASP A 509 -33.29 3.21 0.18
CA ASP A 509 -34.42 3.80 0.94
C ASP A 509 -34.31 3.63 2.48
N ASP A 510 -33.45 2.72 2.96
CA ASP A 510 -33.21 2.41 4.37
C ASP A 510 -31.83 2.89 4.91
N GLU A 511 -31.04 3.63 4.13
CA GLU A 511 -29.72 4.09 4.54
C GLU A 511 -29.83 5.30 5.50
N LYS A 512 -29.25 5.15 6.69
CA LYS A 512 -29.25 6.18 7.75
C LYS A 512 -27.85 6.51 8.19
N ILE A 513 -27.59 7.79 8.44
CA ILE A 513 -26.34 8.28 8.99
C ILE A 513 -26.29 7.94 10.47
N ILE A 514 -25.18 7.33 10.89
CA ILE A 514 -24.97 6.90 12.28
C ILE A 514 -23.80 7.61 12.95
N GLN A 515 -22.93 8.27 12.17
CA GLN A 515 -21.81 9.01 12.72
C GLN A 515 -21.33 10.09 11.76
N ILE A 516 -21.04 11.28 12.29
CA ILE A 516 -20.32 12.36 11.61
C ILE A 516 -19.02 12.69 12.34
N VAL A 517 -17.96 13.02 11.60
CA VAL A 517 -16.69 13.54 12.13
C VAL A 517 -16.14 14.63 11.20
N ALA A 518 -15.37 15.55 11.76
CA ALA A 518 -14.75 16.65 11.04
C ALA A 518 -13.30 16.84 11.51
N GLY A 519 -12.40 17.18 10.59
CA GLY A 519 -11.03 17.62 10.87
C GLY A 519 -10.76 19.00 10.26
N ASP A 520 -9.53 19.36 9.95
CA ASP A 520 -9.13 20.69 9.46
C ASP A 520 -9.77 21.03 8.11
N SER A 521 -9.63 20.12 7.16
CA SER A 521 -10.06 20.35 5.77
C SER A 521 -10.94 19.21 5.25
N HIS A 522 -11.72 18.58 6.13
CA HIS A 522 -12.56 17.45 5.75
C HIS A 522 -13.73 17.18 6.69
N THR A 523 -14.75 16.53 6.11
CA THR A 523 -15.90 15.99 6.83
C THR A 523 -16.15 14.56 6.35
N LEU A 524 -16.35 13.63 7.28
CA LEU A 524 -16.74 12.24 6.97
C LEU A 524 -18.06 11.86 7.63
N ILE A 525 -18.78 10.99 6.94
CA ILE A 525 -20.12 10.49 7.28
C ILE A 525 -20.08 8.97 7.21
N LEU A 526 -20.60 8.29 8.24
CA LEU A 526 -20.75 6.84 8.27
C LEU A 526 -22.23 6.48 8.25
N SER A 527 -22.60 5.55 7.38
CA SER A 527 -23.96 5.01 7.32
C SER A 527 -24.14 3.71 8.11
N ASN A 528 -25.39 3.38 8.43
CA ASN A 528 -25.81 2.16 9.14
C ASN A 528 -25.42 0.87 8.41
N ILE A 529 -25.27 0.91 7.08
CA ILE A 529 -24.81 -0.22 6.28
C ILE A 529 -23.28 -0.36 6.24
N GLY A 530 -22.56 0.58 6.83
CA GLY A 530 -21.10 0.57 6.99
C GLY A 530 -20.32 1.21 5.84
N LYS A 531 -20.97 2.02 5.00
CA LYS A 531 -20.31 2.84 3.96
C LYS A 531 -19.85 4.17 4.56
N VAL A 532 -18.73 4.68 4.06
CA VAL A 532 -18.16 5.97 4.49
C VAL A 532 -18.17 6.93 3.32
N TYR A 533 -18.70 8.13 3.54
CA TYR A 533 -18.73 9.22 2.59
C TYR A 533 -17.92 10.40 3.13
N GLY A 534 -17.34 11.21 2.25
CA GLY A 534 -16.58 12.37 2.70
C GLY A 534 -16.36 13.45 1.66
N SER A 535 -16.16 14.68 2.14
CA SER A 535 -15.74 15.85 1.37
C SER A 535 -14.40 16.36 1.90
N SER A 536 -13.49 16.73 1.00
CA SER A 536 -12.17 17.26 1.33
C SER A 536 -11.43 17.75 0.07
N ASN A 537 -10.67 18.83 0.20
CA ASN A 537 -9.76 19.34 -0.82
C ASN A 537 -8.32 19.64 -0.32
N GLY A 538 -8.06 19.49 0.99
CA GLY A 538 -6.78 19.87 1.59
C GLY A 538 -5.55 19.15 1.02
N VAL A 539 -4.36 19.62 1.42
CA VAL A 539 -3.03 19.21 0.90
C VAL A 539 -2.82 17.68 0.84
N TYR A 540 -3.48 16.93 1.73
CA TYR A 540 -3.43 15.47 1.81
C TYR A 540 -4.79 14.80 1.54
N GLY A 541 -5.64 15.42 0.72
CA GLY A 541 -7.05 15.10 0.44
C GLY A 541 -7.48 13.67 0.77
N LEU A 542 -8.44 13.52 1.68
CA LEU A 542 -8.85 12.24 2.26
C LEU A 542 -9.68 11.34 1.32
N VAL A 543 -9.94 11.82 0.11
CA VAL A 543 -10.75 11.17 -0.91
C VAL A 543 -9.86 10.59 -2.02
N CYS A 544 -10.08 9.32 -2.37
CA CYS A 544 -9.34 8.64 -3.43
C CYS A 544 -9.50 9.33 -4.80
N LYS A 545 -8.42 9.34 -5.60
CA LYS A 545 -8.34 9.73 -7.03
C LYS A 545 -8.05 11.22 -7.36
N ARG A 546 -7.42 12.01 -6.48
CA ARG A 546 -6.92 13.37 -6.82
C ARG A 546 -7.97 14.31 -7.47
N LYS A 547 -9.26 14.05 -7.24
CA LYS A 547 -10.35 14.93 -7.68
C LYS A 547 -10.85 15.69 -6.46
N MET A 548 -11.01 16.99 -6.59
CA MET A 548 -11.63 17.85 -5.58
C MET A 548 -13.03 17.30 -5.29
N ALA A 549 -13.33 17.01 -4.03
CA ALA A 549 -14.64 16.53 -3.61
C ALA A 549 -15.41 17.69 -2.95
N GLN A 550 -16.02 18.52 -3.78
CA GLN A 550 -16.88 19.64 -3.34
C GLN A 550 -18.13 19.17 -2.62
N CYS A 551 -18.67 18.02 -3.03
CA CYS A 551 -19.76 17.31 -2.38
C CYS A 551 -19.26 15.96 -1.85
N PRO A 552 -19.96 15.32 -0.90
CA PRO A 552 -19.50 14.07 -0.32
C PRO A 552 -19.44 12.97 -1.38
N VAL A 553 -18.39 12.15 -1.32
CA VAL A 553 -18.23 10.98 -2.20
C VAL A 553 -17.92 9.73 -1.39
N GLU A 554 -18.30 8.57 -1.92
CA GLU A 554 -18.04 7.29 -1.27
C GLU A 554 -16.53 6.97 -1.24
N ILE A 555 -16.03 6.63 -0.06
CA ILE A 555 -14.68 6.15 0.16
C ILE A 555 -14.71 4.62 0.04
N SER A 556 -14.08 4.11 -1.02
CA SER A 556 -14.02 2.68 -1.29
C SER A 556 -13.14 1.96 -0.25
N LEU A 557 -13.75 1.03 0.49
CA LEU A 557 -13.12 0.29 1.59
C LEU A 557 -13.33 -1.22 1.44
N PRO A 558 -12.37 -2.06 1.88
CA PRO A 558 -12.45 -3.51 1.71
C PRO A 558 -13.44 -4.19 2.68
N GLU A 559 -13.86 -3.50 3.73
CA GLU A 559 -14.73 -4.02 4.79
C GLU A 559 -15.70 -2.94 5.23
N LYS A 560 -16.85 -3.36 5.79
CA LYS A 560 -17.81 -2.44 6.41
C LYS A 560 -17.21 -1.77 7.64
N ILE A 561 -17.44 -0.48 7.77
CA ILE A 561 -16.98 0.33 8.90
C ILE A 561 -18.05 0.41 9.98
N VAL A 562 -17.63 0.30 11.24
CA VAL A 562 -18.51 0.40 12.42
C VAL A 562 -18.28 1.66 13.24
N LYS A 563 -17.11 2.30 13.07
CA LYS A 563 -16.77 3.57 13.73
C LYS A 563 -15.74 4.34 12.92
N ILE A 564 -15.92 5.65 12.84
CA ILE A 564 -14.93 6.60 12.30
C ILE A 564 -14.42 7.53 13.39
N ALA A 565 -13.18 7.99 13.29
CA ALA A 565 -12.62 9.00 14.18
C ALA A 565 -11.66 9.90 13.38
N SER A 566 -11.71 11.21 13.64
CA SER A 566 -10.90 12.18 12.93
C SER A 566 -9.96 12.92 13.89
N GLY A 567 -8.72 13.11 13.47
CA GLY A 567 -7.84 14.15 14.01
C GLY A 567 -7.90 15.41 13.14
N ASN A 568 -6.88 16.25 13.16
CA ASN A 568 -6.89 17.45 12.30
C ASN A 568 -6.83 17.02 10.83
N ASP A 569 -5.79 16.28 10.46
CA ASP A 569 -5.50 15.98 9.05
C ASP A 569 -5.49 14.49 8.72
N PHE A 570 -5.99 13.65 9.61
CA PHE A 570 -5.99 12.19 9.42
C PHE A 570 -7.25 11.56 10.00
N VAL A 571 -7.60 10.39 9.50
CA VAL A 571 -8.77 9.64 9.93
C VAL A 571 -8.43 8.21 10.27
N LEU A 572 -9.16 7.66 11.22
CA LEU A 572 -9.17 6.25 11.59
C LEU A 572 -10.54 5.65 11.31
N LEU A 573 -10.55 4.46 10.70
CA LEU A 573 -11.76 3.73 10.31
C LEU A 573 -11.70 2.33 10.92
N LEU A 574 -12.59 2.02 11.85
CA LEU A 574 -12.69 0.71 12.50
C LEU A 574 -13.70 -0.16 11.74
N SER A 575 -13.25 -1.32 11.25
CA SER A 575 -14.11 -2.26 10.53
C SER A 575 -14.88 -3.20 11.46
N GLU A 576 -15.92 -3.84 10.92
CA GLU A 576 -16.69 -4.87 11.63
C GLU A 576 -15.84 -6.08 12.05
N THR A 577 -14.69 -6.32 11.42
CA THR A 577 -13.77 -7.39 11.83
C THR A 577 -12.80 -6.96 12.92
N GLY A 578 -12.85 -5.71 13.36
CA GLY A 578 -11.91 -5.13 14.33
C GLY A 578 -10.57 -4.73 13.71
N GLN A 579 -10.50 -4.50 12.40
CA GLN A 579 -9.32 -3.90 11.77
C GLN A 579 -9.43 -2.37 11.77
N VAL A 580 -8.30 -1.68 11.91
CA VAL A 580 -8.26 -0.22 11.86
C VAL A 580 -7.50 0.20 10.62
N TYR A 581 -8.16 0.99 9.77
CA TYR A 581 -7.58 1.64 8.60
C TYR A 581 -7.29 3.10 8.91
N SER A 582 -6.28 3.66 8.27
CA SER A 582 -5.92 5.07 8.39
C SER A 582 -5.56 5.70 7.04
N CYS A 583 -5.87 6.98 6.87
CA CYS A 583 -5.41 7.82 5.77
C CYS A 583 -5.38 9.31 6.17
N GLY A 584 -4.74 10.13 5.33
CA GLY A 584 -4.50 11.56 5.57
C GLY A 584 -3.03 11.88 5.78
N ASN A 585 -2.74 12.96 6.52
CA ASN A 585 -1.38 13.36 6.88
C ASN A 585 -0.69 12.29 7.73
N GLY A 586 0.59 12.00 7.47
CA GLY A 586 1.40 11.03 8.21
C GLY A 586 2.72 11.57 8.77
N GLU A 587 2.99 12.87 8.67
CA GLU A 587 4.27 13.51 9.02
C GLU A 587 4.70 13.26 10.48
N THR A 588 3.75 13.16 11.39
CA THR A 588 3.99 12.93 12.83
C THR A 588 3.74 11.48 13.25
N GLY A 589 3.53 10.56 12.31
CA GLY A 589 3.26 9.15 12.59
C GLY A 589 1.80 8.84 12.92
N GLN A 590 0.89 9.81 12.77
CA GLN A 590 -0.52 9.68 13.11
C GLN A 590 -1.30 8.66 12.26
N LEU A 591 -0.72 8.16 11.17
CA LEU A 591 -1.27 7.03 10.40
C LEU A 591 -0.92 5.66 10.99
N GLY A 592 0.14 5.53 11.79
CA GLY A 592 0.51 4.26 12.41
C GLY A 592 0.94 3.13 11.46
N ARG A 593 1.23 3.42 10.19
CA ARG A 593 1.54 2.39 9.17
C ARG A 593 2.66 2.75 8.21
N LEU A 594 3.20 3.97 8.31
CA LEU A 594 4.27 4.46 7.46
C LEU A 594 5.42 4.91 8.35
N ASN A 595 6.64 4.65 7.89
CA ASN A 595 7.83 5.18 8.59
C ASN A 595 8.02 6.67 8.25
N ARG A 596 8.82 7.36 9.08
CA ARG A 596 9.13 8.79 8.96
C ARG A 596 9.55 9.22 7.55
N TYR A 597 10.48 8.49 6.93
CA TYR A 597 10.99 8.83 5.60
C TYR A 597 9.90 8.78 4.51
N VAL A 598 8.97 7.83 4.60
CA VAL A 598 7.86 7.71 3.65
C VAL A 598 6.79 8.77 3.92
N SER A 599 6.62 9.17 5.18
CA SER A 599 5.72 10.26 5.56
C SER A 599 6.19 11.64 5.11
N GLU A 600 7.51 11.87 5.05
CA GLU A 600 8.11 13.17 4.69
C GLU A 600 8.39 13.33 3.17
N ASP A 601 8.62 12.25 2.41
CA ASP A 601 9.00 12.32 0.98
C ASP A 601 7.78 12.25 0.02
N GLY A 602 7.17 13.41 -0.23
CA GLY A 602 6.08 13.58 -1.20
C GLY A 602 6.46 13.36 -2.68
N ARG A 603 7.74 13.15 -3.02
CA ARG A 603 8.24 13.18 -4.42
C ARG A 603 8.22 11.83 -5.14
N ARG A 604 7.95 10.71 -4.45
CA ARG A 604 8.04 9.33 -5.00
C ARG A 604 6.72 8.56 -5.06
N GLY A 605 5.58 9.24 -5.10
CA GLY A 605 4.24 8.60 -4.98
C GLY A 605 3.82 8.36 -3.53
N GLY A 606 4.42 9.08 -2.57
CA GLY A 606 4.10 9.01 -1.15
C GLY A 606 2.67 9.47 -0.84
N ILE A 607 2.17 10.50 -1.53
CA ILE A 607 0.82 11.05 -1.32
C ILE A 607 -0.26 9.98 -1.51
N GLU A 608 -0.17 9.12 -2.52
CA GLU A 608 -1.17 8.07 -2.74
C GLU A 608 -1.26 7.09 -1.56
N ARG A 609 -0.12 6.78 -0.93
CA ARG A 609 -0.06 5.94 0.26
C ARG A 609 -0.59 6.65 1.51
N LEU A 610 -0.53 7.98 1.55
CA LEU A 610 -1.09 8.79 2.63
C LEU A 610 -2.62 8.83 2.52
N ILE A 611 -3.14 9.12 1.33
CA ILE A 611 -4.58 9.34 1.10
C ILE A 611 -5.41 8.06 0.95
N THR A 612 -4.79 6.95 0.54
CA THR A 612 -5.52 5.68 0.41
C THR A 612 -5.70 5.03 1.78
N PRO A 613 -6.94 4.74 2.23
CA PRO A 613 -7.17 3.99 3.45
C PRO A 613 -6.42 2.66 3.44
N ALA A 614 -5.59 2.41 4.45
CA ALA A 614 -4.85 1.17 4.58
C ALA A 614 -4.72 0.77 6.05
N PRO A 615 -4.59 -0.54 6.36
CA PRO A 615 -4.59 -1.02 7.74
C PRO A 615 -3.36 -0.51 8.52
N ILE A 616 -3.57 -0.17 9.79
CA ILE A 616 -2.51 0.15 10.74
C ILE A 616 -1.55 -1.05 10.92
N LEU A 617 -0.25 -0.77 11.02
CA LEU A 617 0.78 -1.78 11.21
C LEU A 617 1.42 -1.63 12.59
N TYR A 618 1.70 -2.72 13.29
CA TYR A 618 2.35 -2.68 14.60
C TYR A 618 3.57 -3.58 14.62
N ASN A 619 4.52 -3.24 15.50
CA ASN A 619 5.76 -3.97 15.63
C ASN A 619 5.56 -5.28 16.40
N ARG A 620 5.74 -6.41 15.72
CA ARG A 620 5.63 -7.76 16.30
C ARG A 620 6.72 -8.11 17.31
N SER A 621 7.79 -7.32 17.37
CA SER A 621 8.82 -7.47 18.41
C SER A 621 8.33 -6.95 19.77
N SER A 622 7.42 -5.98 19.77
CA SER A 622 6.85 -5.38 20.98
C SER A 622 5.53 -6.03 21.41
N ILE A 623 4.81 -6.67 20.49
CA ILE A 623 3.51 -7.31 20.72
C ILE A 623 3.56 -8.77 20.28
N LYS A 624 3.29 -9.70 21.21
CA LYS A 624 3.49 -11.15 21.00
C LYS A 624 2.44 -11.77 20.06
N GLU A 625 1.29 -11.14 19.93
CA GLU A 625 0.14 -11.57 19.14
C GLU A 625 0.41 -11.40 17.63
N LYS A 626 0.09 -12.45 16.85
CA LYS A 626 0.31 -12.44 15.38
C LYS A 626 -0.65 -11.52 14.62
N LYS A 627 -1.87 -11.33 15.14
CA LYS A 627 -2.91 -10.44 14.62
C LYS A 627 -3.65 -9.81 15.79
N LEU A 628 -3.73 -8.48 15.82
CA LEU A 628 -4.54 -7.71 16.76
C LEU A 628 -5.86 -7.32 16.09
N PHE A 629 -6.90 -7.30 16.90
CA PHE A 629 -8.19 -6.74 16.57
C PHE A 629 -8.51 -5.68 17.61
N PHE A 630 -9.21 -4.64 17.21
CA PHE A 630 -9.48 -3.47 18.03
C PHE A 630 -10.97 -3.43 18.37
N GLU A 631 -11.28 -3.08 19.61
CA GLU A 631 -12.64 -2.85 20.09
C GLU A 631 -13.06 -1.40 19.86
N ASP A 632 -12.11 -0.46 19.99
CA ASP A 632 -12.41 0.96 19.88
C ASP A 632 -11.20 1.79 19.40
N ILE A 633 -11.51 2.96 18.82
CA ILE A 633 -10.56 3.94 18.29
C ILE A 633 -10.85 5.33 18.86
N PHE A 634 -9.78 6.08 19.17
CA PHE A 634 -9.84 7.46 19.64
C PHE A 634 -8.72 8.28 18.99
N THR A 635 -8.98 9.55 18.75
CA THR A 635 -8.05 10.49 18.14
C THR A 635 -7.90 11.73 19.03
N GLY A 636 -6.70 12.30 19.04
CA GLY A 636 -6.49 13.71 19.28
C GLY A 636 -6.11 14.41 17.97
N ALA A 637 -5.58 15.62 18.04
CA ALA A 637 -5.26 16.40 16.83
C ALA A 637 -4.23 15.70 15.92
N HIS A 638 -3.16 15.17 16.50
CA HIS A 638 -2.03 14.54 15.77
C HIS A 638 -1.57 13.19 16.37
N HIS A 639 -2.42 12.56 17.18
CA HIS A 639 -2.13 11.29 17.84
C HIS A 639 -3.40 10.46 18.01
N TYR A 640 -3.27 9.18 18.33
CA TYR A 640 -4.41 8.28 18.47
C TYR A 640 -4.18 7.21 19.53
N PHE A 641 -5.29 6.63 20.00
CA PHE A 641 -5.33 5.50 20.92
C PHE A 641 -6.21 4.38 20.35
N LEU A 642 -5.72 3.15 20.44
CA LEU A 642 -6.40 1.94 19.96
C LEU A 642 -6.64 1.00 21.14
N LYS A 643 -7.91 0.70 21.41
CA LYS A 643 -8.32 -0.26 22.44
C LYS A 643 -8.33 -1.66 21.84
N VAL A 644 -7.45 -2.53 22.31
CA VAL A 644 -7.30 -3.88 21.76
C VAL A 644 -8.39 -4.82 22.30
N GLN A 645 -9.04 -5.57 21.42
CA GLN A 645 -10.13 -6.48 21.76
C GLN A 645 -9.65 -7.57 22.72
N GLY A 646 -10.33 -7.69 23.87
CA GLY A 646 -10.06 -8.73 24.87
C GLY A 646 -8.76 -8.52 25.66
N GLN A 647 -8.11 -7.36 25.53
CA GLN A 647 -6.90 -6.99 26.24
C GLN A 647 -7.16 -5.75 27.11
N SER A 648 -6.43 -5.62 28.22
CA SER A 648 -6.56 -4.47 29.12
C SER A 648 -5.66 -3.29 28.76
N TYR A 649 -4.69 -3.51 27.87
CA TYR A 649 -3.71 -2.49 27.49
C TYR A 649 -4.18 -1.68 26.27
N ILE A 650 -3.62 -0.48 26.15
CA ILE A 650 -3.89 0.45 25.04
C ILE A 650 -2.65 0.56 24.16
N LEU A 651 -2.84 0.61 22.85
CA LEU A 651 -1.80 1.03 21.91
C LEU A 651 -2.00 2.50 21.55
N ALA A 652 -0.92 3.25 21.37
CA ALA A 652 -1.00 4.62 20.87
C ALA A 652 0.11 4.93 19.88
N GLY A 653 -0.10 5.96 19.06
CA GLY A 653 0.88 6.47 18.12
C GLY A 653 0.59 7.91 17.68
N GLY A 654 1.46 8.47 16.85
CA GLY A 654 1.45 9.89 16.44
C GLY A 654 2.41 10.76 17.24
N LEU A 655 2.14 12.07 17.23
CA LEU A 655 2.96 13.09 17.88
C LEU A 655 3.03 12.87 19.41
N ASN A 656 4.24 12.94 19.98
CA ASN A 656 4.45 12.82 21.43
C ASN A 656 5.45 13.82 22.02
N ASN A 657 5.67 14.96 21.37
CA ASN A 657 6.65 15.97 21.79
C ASN A 657 6.42 16.56 23.19
N PHE A 658 5.20 16.46 23.73
CA PHE A 658 4.82 16.89 25.08
C PHE A 658 4.30 15.74 25.95
N HIS A 659 4.55 14.49 25.58
CA HIS A 659 4.06 13.29 26.28
C HIS A 659 2.53 13.08 26.23
N GLN A 660 1.86 13.65 25.22
CA GLN A 660 0.40 13.56 25.07
C GLN A 660 -0.15 12.14 24.87
N ILE A 661 0.67 11.15 24.49
CA ILE A 661 0.25 9.73 24.45
C ILE A 661 0.64 8.93 25.70
N GLY A 662 1.24 9.58 26.73
CA GLY A 662 1.58 8.92 28.00
C GLY A 662 2.87 8.10 27.98
N LEU A 663 3.83 8.46 27.11
CA LEU A 663 5.18 7.92 27.12
C LEU A 663 6.19 8.98 27.55
N SER A 664 7.21 8.56 28.29
CA SER A 664 8.32 9.41 28.72
C SER A 664 9.24 9.86 27.58
N SER A 665 9.20 9.17 26.43
CA SER A 665 9.88 9.61 25.20
C SER A 665 9.17 10.82 24.62
N THR A 666 9.89 11.77 24.03
CA THR A 666 9.30 12.91 23.30
C THR A 666 9.22 12.66 21.78
N GLU A 667 9.67 11.50 21.31
CA GLU A 667 9.69 11.16 19.89
C GLU A 667 8.30 10.80 19.36
N SER A 668 8.02 11.21 18.12
CA SER A 668 6.83 10.78 17.39
C SER A 668 6.83 9.27 17.11
N ILE A 669 5.67 8.64 17.27
CA ILE A 669 5.49 7.20 17.19
C ILE A 669 4.80 6.82 15.87
N PHE A 670 5.58 6.34 14.91
CA PHE A 670 5.12 6.03 13.55
C PHE A 670 4.41 4.68 13.38
N PHE A 671 4.52 3.80 14.38
CA PHE A 671 3.81 2.53 14.47
C PHE A 671 3.29 2.38 15.91
N PRO A 672 2.03 1.99 16.15
CA PRO A 672 1.47 1.95 17.49
C PRO A 672 2.31 1.08 18.41
N VAL A 673 2.53 1.58 19.62
CA VAL A 673 3.24 0.88 20.70
C VAL A 673 2.33 0.72 21.90
N HIS A 674 2.60 -0.30 22.70
CA HIS A 674 1.97 -0.44 24.01
C HIS A 674 2.39 0.73 24.91
N ILE A 675 1.41 1.29 25.64
CA ILE A 675 1.62 2.39 26.57
C ILE A 675 1.47 1.86 28.01
N PRO A 676 2.57 1.51 28.71
CA PRO A 676 2.50 0.88 30.03
C PRO A 676 1.87 1.78 31.09
N SER A 677 1.99 3.10 30.96
CA SER A 677 1.42 4.06 31.92
C SER A 677 -0.11 4.04 31.94
N LEU A 678 -0.75 3.51 30.89
CA LEU A 678 -2.21 3.39 30.77
C LEU A 678 -2.74 2.04 31.28
N ASP A 679 -1.87 1.11 31.69
CA ASP A 679 -2.28 -0.19 32.20
C ASP A 679 -2.97 -0.06 33.57
N GLY A 680 -3.89 -0.98 33.87
CA GLY A 680 -4.61 -1.02 35.16
C GLY A 680 -5.84 -0.11 35.23
N TYR A 681 -6.05 0.75 34.25
CA TYR A 681 -7.24 1.60 34.14
C TYR A 681 -8.27 0.97 33.19
N LYS A 682 -9.55 1.20 33.48
CA LYS A 682 -10.66 0.82 32.59
C LYS A 682 -11.06 2.04 31.77
N TRP A 683 -10.38 2.28 30.66
CA TRP A 683 -10.64 3.43 29.80
C TRP A 683 -11.97 3.29 29.05
N LYS A 684 -12.79 4.34 29.14
CA LYS A 684 -14.06 4.53 28.41
C LYS A 684 -13.86 5.39 27.17
N LYS A 685 -13.10 6.49 27.27
CA LYS A 685 -12.88 7.45 26.18
C LYS A 685 -11.54 8.16 26.34
N PHE A 686 -10.91 8.53 25.24
CA PHE A 686 -9.83 9.52 25.19
C PHE A 686 -10.25 10.71 24.33
N ALA A 687 -9.84 11.90 24.72
CA ALA A 687 -9.96 13.13 23.92
C ALA A 687 -8.62 13.87 23.97
N GLY A 688 -8.08 14.24 22.80
CA GLY A 688 -6.77 14.88 22.69
C GLY A 688 -6.82 16.20 21.94
N GLY A 689 -6.12 17.21 22.45
CA GLY A 689 -5.82 18.45 21.74
C GLY A 689 -4.53 18.34 20.92
N LEU A 690 -3.88 19.49 20.66
CA LEU A 690 -2.59 19.53 19.94
C LEU A 690 -1.48 18.87 20.76
N HIS A 691 -1.45 19.15 22.06
CA HIS A 691 -0.32 18.82 22.94
C HIS A 691 -0.72 18.22 24.30
N HIS A 692 -2.00 17.87 24.48
CA HIS A 692 -2.51 17.23 25.69
C HIS A 692 -3.59 16.21 25.39
N THR A 693 -3.84 15.33 26.35
CA THR A 693 -4.90 14.33 26.32
C THR A 693 -5.57 14.25 27.67
N ILE A 694 -6.89 14.13 27.67
CA ILE A 694 -7.67 13.68 28.82
C ILE A 694 -8.30 12.32 28.54
N GLY A 695 -8.27 11.44 29.53
CA GLY A 695 -8.83 10.10 29.48
C GLY A 695 -9.93 9.94 30.52
N LEU A 696 -11.09 9.42 30.09
CA LEU A 696 -12.22 9.09 30.94
C LEU A 696 -12.23 7.59 31.22
N THR A 697 -12.37 7.24 32.48
CA THR A 697 -12.51 5.86 32.94
C THR A 697 -13.98 5.46 33.14
N VAL A 698 -14.27 4.16 33.14
CA VAL A 698 -15.63 3.61 33.31
C VAL A 698 -16.24 3.98 34.68
N ASP A 699 -15.43 4.16 35.72
CA ASP A 699 -15.89 4.65 37.04
C ASP A 699 -16.13 6.17 37.08
N GLY A 700 -15.90 6.87 35.97
CA GLY A 700 -16.19 8.30 35.81
C GLY A 700 -15.10 9.24 36.34
N LYS A 701 -13.87 8.74 36.51
CA LYS A 701 -12.70 9.58 36.81
C LYS A 701 -12.03 10.06 35.53
N VAL A 702 -11.47 11.26 35.57
CA VAL A 702 -10.78 11.88 34.44
C VAL A 702 -9.29 12.07 34.78
N TYR A 703 -8.43 11.64 33.86
CA TYR A 703 -6.98 11.76 33.97
C TYR A 703 -6.45 12.64 32.84
N ALA A 704 -5.41 13.42 33.09
CA ALA A 704 -4.74 14.24 32.10
C ALA A 704 -3.27 13.83 31.91
N MET A 705 -2.75 14.03 30.70
CA MET A 705 -1.34 13.91 30.34
C MET A 705 -0.99 14.91 29.22
N GLY A 706 0.28 15.30 29.10
CA GLY A 706 0.73 16.24 28.09
C GLY A 706 1.31 17.55 28.62
N ARG A 707 1.23 18.60 27.78
CA ARG A 707 1.73 19.97 28.04
C ARG A 707 0.97 20.65 29.18
N CYS A 708 1.69 21.36 30.05
CA CYS A 708 1.17 21.89 31.32
C CYS A 708 1.10 23.43 31.41
N HIS A 709 1.39 24.18 30.34
CA HIS A 709 1.62 25.63 30.43
C HIS A 709 0.35 26.49 30.38
N GLU A 710 -0.69 26.08 29.67
CA GLU A 710 -1.88 26.91 29.36
C GLU A 710 -3.13 26.42 30.13
N GLY A 711 -2.93 25.70 31.24
CA GLY A 711 -4.04 25.18 32.05
C GLY A 711 -4.81 24.00 31.44
N GLN A 712 -4.45 23.52 30.24
CA GLN A 712 -5.21 22.51 29.48
C GLN A 712 -5.33 21.13 30.17
N LEU A 713 -4.54 20.90 31.23
CA LEU A 713 -4.57 19.68 32.05
C LEU A 713 -5.52 19.77 33.25
N GLY A 714 -5.95 20.98 33.65
CA GLY A 714 -6.85 21.17 34.78
C GLY A 714 -6.22 20.89 36.15
N ILE A 715 -4.89 20.85 36.23
CA ILE A 715 -4.14 20.56 37.44
C ILE A 715 -3.22 21.76 37.74
N GLU A 716 -3.40 22.35 38.92
CA GLU A 716 -2.60 23.48 39.37
C GLU A 716 -1.24 23.04 39.95
N GLY A 717 -0.25 23.93 39.89
CA GLY A 717 1.07 23.71 40.49
C GLY A 717 2.03 22.82 39.69
N LEU A 718 1.68 22.49 38.44
CA LEU A 718 2.57 21.71 37.56
C LEU A 718 3.76 22.53 37.07
N THR A 719 4.97 22.02 37.29
CA THR A 719 6.23 22.59 36.80
C THR A 719 6.81 21.83 35.61
N THR A 720 6.29 20.65 35.31
CA THR A 720 6.76 19.76 34.24
C THR A 720 5.57 19.13 33.51
N HIS A 721 5.80 18.75 32.25
CA HIS A 721 4.81 18.04 31.43
C HIS A 721 4.51 16.65 32.01
N LEU A 722 3.27 16.20 31.85
CA LEU A 722 2.81 14.95 32.43
C LEU A 722 3.00 13.80 31.43
N ASP A 723 3.92 12.89 31.73
CA ASP A 723 4.21 11.71 30.91
C ASP A 723 3.36 10.48 31.26
N LYS A 724 2.47 10.61 32.25
CA LYS A 724 1.61 9.54 32.77
C LYS A 724 0.22 10.11 33.08
N PRO A 725 -0.84 9.29 33.01
CA PRO A 725 -2.17 9.72 33.38
C PRO A 725 -2.19 10.18 34.84
N THR A 726 -2.53 11.45 35.06
CA THR A 726 -2.65 12.05 36.40
C THR A 726 -4.09 12.45 36.64
N LEU A 727 -4.64 12.05 37.79
CA LEU A 727 -6.04 12.31 38.13
C LEU A 727 -6.28 13.82 38.23
N ILE A 728 -7.32 14.32 37.55
CA ILE A 728 -7.75 15.70 37.72
C ILE A 728 -8.61 15.78 38.99
N PRO A 729 -8.22 16.60 39.98
CA PRO A 729 -8.90 16.64 41.29
C PRO A 729 -10.24 17.38 41.23
N ASN A 730 -11.08 17.12 42.24
CA ASN A 730 -12.29 17.91 42.53
C ASN A 730 -13.36 17.96 41.43
N ILE A 731 -13.46 16.91 40.62
CA ILE A 731 -14.50 16.80 39.58
C ILE A 731 -15.58 15.82 40.02
N PRO A 732 -16.88 16.14 39.83
CA PRO A 732 -17.93 15.14 39.94
C PRO A 732 -17.73 13.98 38.98
N LYS A 733 -18.48 12.90 39.19
CA LYS A 733 -18.43 11.73 38.32
C LYS A 733 -18.77 12.12 36.88
N ALA A 734 -17.79 11.94 35.99
CA ALA A 734 -17.88 12.33 34.60
C ALA A 734 -18.54 11.26 33.74
N VAL A 735 -19.31 11.68 32.74
CA VAL A 735 -19.96 10.81 31.75
C VAL A 735 -19.37 10.97 30.36
N ASP A 736 -18.83 12.15 30.05
CA ASP A 736 -18.18 12.43 28.77
C ASP A 736 -17.09 13.50 28.91
N ILE A 737 -16.20 13.55 27.91
CA ILE A 737 -15.05 14.45 27.82
C ILE A 737 -14.85 14.95 26.38
N ALA A 738 -14.29 16.14 26.22
CA ALA A 738 -13.90 16.71 24.93
C ALA A 738 -12.67 17.61 25.06
N CYS A 739 -11.91 17.76 23.97
CA CYS A 739 -10.76 18.64 23.89
C CYS A 739 -10.84 19.48 22.61
N GLY A 740 -10.43 20.74 22.71
CA GLY A 740 -9.97 21.53 21.57
C GLY A 740 -8.46 21.55 21.50
N ASN A 741 -7.89 22.50 20.74
CA ASN A 741 -6.44 22.62 20.59
C ASN A 741 -5.72 22.81 21.94
N HIS A 742 -6.25 23.70 22.79
CA HIS A 742 -5.65 24.13 24.07
C HIS A 742 -6.66 24.21 25.22
N VAL A 743 -7.85 23.62 25.03
CA VAL A 743 -8.95 23.63 26.01
C VAL A 743 -9.50 22.22 26.22
N SER A 744 -10.09 22.01 27.39
CA SER A 744 -10.60 20.72 27.84
C SER A 744 -11.96 20.89 28.52
N PHE A 745 -12.85 19.92 28.30
CA PHE A 745 -14.21 19.92 28.81
C PHE A 745 -14.57 18.59 29.43
N ILE A 746 -15.36 18.65 30.51
CA ILE A 746 -15.87 17.48 31.22
C ILE A 746 -17.35 17.67 31.49
N ILE A 747 -18.14 16.65 31.14
CA ILE A 747 -19.58 16.60 31.40
C ILE A 747 -19.83 15.64 32.56
N ASP A 748 -20.54 16.09 33.59
CA ASP A 748 -20.93 15.25 34.73
C ASP A 748 -22.26 14.49 34.50
N GLU A 749 -22.59 13.56 35.42
CA GLU A 749 -23.86 12.80 35.38
C GLU A 749 -25.12 13.67 35.37
N LYS A 750 -25.04 14.93 35.83
CA LYS A 750 -26.15 15.89 35.83
C LYS A 750 -26.25 16.68 34.53
N GLY A 751 -25.30 16.51 33.61
CA GLY A 751 -25.22 17.26 32.35
C GLY A 751 -24.65 18.67 32.53
N LYS A 752 -23.93 18.94 33.63
CA LYS A 752 -23.18 20.18 33.84
C LYS A 752 -21.79 20.07 33.24
N VAL A 753 -21.26 21.20 32.79
CA VAL A 753 -20.00 21.26 32.03
C VAL A 753 -18.95 22.01 32.84
N TYR A 754 -17.78 21.39 32.98
CA TYR A 754 -16.58 21.99 33.54
C TYR A 754 -15.58 22.21 32.41
N SER A 755 -15.02 23.41 32.32
CA SER A 755 -14.05 23.78 31.29
C SER A 755 -12.79 24.37 31.92
N PHE A 756 -11.66 24.17 31.23
CA PHE A 756 -10.32 24.62 31.64
C PHE A 756 -9.38 24.64 30.42
N GLY A 757 -8.29 25.38 30.50
CA GLY A 757 -7.38 25.67 29.39
C GLY A 757 -7.29 27.15 29.06
N THR A 758 -6.86 27.47 27.84
CA THR A 758 -6.60 28.85 27.44
C THR A 758 -7.87 29.66 27.15
N GLY A 759 -7.85 30.95 27.50
CA GLY A 759 -8.96 31.88 27.28
C GLY A 759 -8.89 32.70 25.99
N THR A 760 -7.79 32.62 25.23
CA THR A 760 -7.55 33.51 24.07
C THR A 760 -8.68 33.55 23.05
N SER A 761 -9.31 32.39 22.76
CA SER A 761 -10.43 32.29 21.81
C SER A 761 -11.79 32.14 22.49
N LEU A 762 -11.90 32.45 23.78
CA LEU A 762 -13.14 32.42 24.58
C LEU A 762 -13.85 31.05 24.66
N GLN A 763 -13.23 29.98 24.17
CA GLN A 763 -13.83 28.66 24.00
C GLN A 763 -14.34 28.06 25.33
N HIS A 764 -13.60 28.26 26.43
CA HIS A 764 -14.00 27.73 27.73
C HIS A 764 -15.13 28.53 28.41
N GLY A 765 -15.54 29.67 27.86
CA GLY A 765 -16.69 30.47 28.34
C GLY A 765 -16.50 31.13 29.72
N HIS A 766 -15.27 31.48 30.10
CA HIS A 766 -14.96 32.20 31.36
C HIS A 766 -14.28 33.55 31.12
N GLY A 767 -14.38 34.07 29.89
CA GLY A 767 -13.61 35.25 29.46
C GLY A 767 -12.26 34.87 28.84
N GLU A 768 -11.34 35.84 28.84
CA GLU A 768 -10.05 35.77 28.13
C GLU A 768 -8.92 35.18 29.00
N ASP A 769 -9.14 35.05 30.30
CA ASP A 769 -8.15 34.53 31.25
C ASP A 769 -8.07 32.99 31.20
N ASP A 770 -6.85 32.46 31.22
CA ASP A 770 -6.60 31.03 31.31
C ASP A 770 -7.20 30.43 32.60
N VAL A 771 -7.89 29.30 32.46
CA VAL A 771 -8.51 28.57 33.56
C VAL A 771 -7.70 27.32 33.88
N LYS A 772 -6.96 27.33 34.99
CA LYS A 772 -5.99 26.28 35.36
C LYS A 772 -6.59 25.03 36.01
N THR A 773 -7.81 25.13 36.52
CA THR A 773 -8.54 24.02 37.18
C THR A 773 -9.96 23.96 36.66
N PRO A 774 -10.59 22.77 36.60
CA PRO A 774 -11.94 22.60 36.08
C PRO A 774 -12.94 23.56 36.73
N ARG A 775 -13.48 24.48 35.93
CA ARG A 775 -14.44 25.49 36.41
C ARG A 775 -15.80 25.24 35.78
N LEU A 776 -16.83 25.22 36.60
CA LEU A 776 -18.21 25.06 36.16
C LEU A 776 -18.60 26.22 35.24
N MET A 777 -18.99 25.92 34.00
CA MET A 777 -19.54 26.90 33.08
C MET A 777 -20.92 27.34 33.56
N SER A 778 -21.13 28.65 33.68
CA SER A 778 -22.41 29.23 34.09
C SER A 778 -22.82 30.33 33.12
N SER A 779 -24.06 30.24 32.63
CA SER A 779 -24.69 31.22 31.74
C SER A 779 -26.20 30.99 31.75
N LYS A 780 -26.98 31.96 31.26
CA LYS A 780 -28.44 31.85 31.14
C LYS A 780 -28.90 30.49 30.58
N TYR A 781 -28.20 29.95 29.58
CA TYR A 781 -28.53 28.68 28.95
C TYR A 781 -27.87 27.47 29.63
N MET A 782 -26.61 27.59 30.07
CA MET A 782 -25.89 26.49 30.75
C MET A 782 -26.47 26.16 32.13
N ASP A 783 -27.12 27.13 32.77
CA ASP A 783 -27.73 26.94 34.09
C ASP A 783 -29.02 26.13 33.99
N ILE A 784 -29.80 26.33 32.92
CA ILE A 784 -31.11 25.70 32.71
C ILE A 784 -31.07 24.44 31.83
N LYS A 785 -30.15 24.36 30.87
CA LYS A 785 -30.03 23.22 29.97
C LYS A 785 -29.06 22.18 30.52
N LYS A 786 -29.28 20.92 30.16
CA LYS A 786 -28.33 19.83 30.38
C LYS A 786 -27.60 19.58 29.08
N ILE A 787 -26.29 19.34 29.13
CA ILE A 787 -25.49 19.08 27.92
C ILE A 787 -25.36 17.56 27.71
N ALA A 788 -25.56 17.14 26.46
CA ALA A 788 -25.41 15.77 25.98
C ALA A 788 -24.01 15.52 25.43
N ASN A 789 -23.51 16.45 24.61
CA ASN A 789 -22.25 16.29 23.89
C ASN A 789 -21.59 17.65 23.66
N ILE A 790 -20.27 17.63 23.45
CA ILE A 790 -19.44 18.80 23.19
C ILE A 790 -18.49 18.44 22.05
N THR A 791 -18.43 19.28 21.04
CA THR A 791 -17.36 19.26 20.04
C THR A 791 -16.64 20.60 20.04
N VAL A 792 -15.36 20.58 19.75
CA VAL A 792 -14.48 21.74 19.93
C VAL A 792 -13.62 21.89 18.68
N GLY A 793 -13.62 23.08 18.08
CA GLY A 793 -12.71 23.44 16.99
C GLY A 793 -11.43 24.11 17.50
N ALA A 794 -10.76 24.85 16.63
CA ALA A 794 -9.55 25.57 16.98
C ALA A 794 -9.86 26.80 17.83
N GLN A 795 -10.96 27.48 17.50
CA GLN A 795 -11.33 28.77 18.11
C GLN A 795 -12.80 28.84 18.56
N HIS A 796 -13.58 27.78 18.35
CA HIS A 796 -14.97 27.70 18.79
C HIS A 796 -15.29 26.42 19.57
N THR A 797 -16.41 26.43 20.27
CA THR A 797 -16.97 25.25 20.96
C THR A 797 -18.47 25.18 20.72
N ILE A 798 -18.95 23.98 20.40
CA ILE A 798 -20.34 23.69 20.12
C ILE A 798 -20.84 22.68 21.14
N PHE A 799 -22.00 22.97 21.73
CA PHE A 799 -22.65 22.15 22.73
C PHE A 799 -23.98 21.64 22.19
N LEU A 800 -24.26 20.36 22.40
CA LEU A 800 -25.57 19.77 22.13
C LEU A 800 -26.32 19.59 23.45
N THR A 801 -27.51 20.19 23.58
CA THR A 801 -28.33 20.00 24.78
C THR A 801 -29.03 18.63 24.78
N LYS A 802 -29.30 18.08 25.96
CA LYS A 802 -30.35 17.07 26.14
C LYS A 802 -31.71 17.76 26.05
N GLU A 803 -32.73 17.00 25.63
CA GLU A 803 -34.14 17.42 25.73
C GLU A 803 -34.54 17.85 27.14
#